data_AF-A0A3C0FP27-F1
#
_entry.id   AF-A0A3C0FP27-F1
#
_cell.length_a   1.000
_cell.length_b   1.000
_cell.length_c   1.000
_cell.angle_alpha   90.00
_cell.angle_beta   90.00
_cell.angle_gamma   90.00
#
_symmetry.space_group_name_H-M   'P 1'
#
loop_
_entity.id
_entity.type
_entity.pdbx_description
1 polymer ?
#
loop_
_entity_poly.entity_id
_entity_poly.type
_entity_poly.pdbx_seq_one_letter_code
_entity_poly.pdbx_strand_id
1 'polypeptide(L)'
;MLAKTYRNTDTPLNSFEEIETIIPVFEVHFPHLTYMELEVPEAWISATLEVLTQSLKKAIDLSNMVGYPEVSSYNFDFPALTSNKNSVSSHTDNFGKLILLAADLIKRLAHIDAQELSKIVNTWPDSDPNVFDRLKFFAWRFDSIIPASMVAQQLGTMSDEVFRDSSTILELLEMLNIRLSGFSQKDRLKIENWIWAFTDKDEWEDQKRFEERKIYWLGRIFSKIDETSTGLTSLGKTRLNQIKASEHWKDQYLEEEFSSGRIKGGFVSTDTSTHGLEKLGGTELFEEILRRESDHSVFLKENKPFIGLIKADPIKITTELVSELEKGEHRTRFWQQLFSHFPESASTDDIKFVAKAIPILPEEIVYECRYTLTSWIQKQLSKALKNEQKIFWEIWDHVFLQLNNYGPEATTSAIGETRRAGRVVRTSRKTITHALNSPIGHLVEAIFQTIESWSLNPATNDFTAILNRLVLSLNAIGDGSANATTMIALRYNYLFYWFPDWAKEHLVPVFAVEHENAEAAWRGLVNQNKLPVGDAFWSIKSEMIKVLGSQVEWEDEDDFRRGLACIVVAYAYFHGRRKKYLQDYEVRTAIRSFDDESRAHALWQLGRIVEDYDCWTTFGKRFFKRYWPLEREYQSRKTSSQLLMLTSQSGNHFPDIAETIIPFLVPAERGDMFTHSIISETPSIASQWPEVVLRIFDRIYPPSMSTAPYNLRKALDEIAQASADLRVDPTWKRLDEICPVR
;
A
#
# COMPACT_ATOMS: atom_id res chain seq x y z
N MET A 1 12.45 -3.13 19.76
CA MET A 1 11.95 -3.07 18.38
C MET A 1 11.10 -4.30 18.15
N LEU A 2 9.83 -4.14 17.80
CA LEU A 2 8.98 -5.25 17.34
C LEU A 2 8.56 -4.93 15.90
N ALA A 3 8.36 -5.96 15.10
CA ALA A 3 7.73 -5.83 13.80
C ALA A 3 6.21 -5.79 14.00
N LYS A 4 5.54 -4.72 13.57
CA LYS A 4 4.08 -4.68 13.48
C LYS A 4 3.65 -4.60 12.02
N THR A 5 2.82 -5.54 11.63
CA THR A 5 2.03 -5.49 10.40
C THR A 5 0.71 -4.79 10.70
N TYR A 6 0.45 -3.62 10.11
CA TYR A 6 -0.88 -3.02 10.12
C TYR A 6 -1.75 -3.82 9.14
N ARG A 7 -2.72 -4.59 9.66
CA ARG A 7 -3.72 -5.28 8.83
C ARG A 7 -5.10 -4.87 9.27
N ASN A 8 -5.87 -4.27 8.36
CA ASN A 8 -7.32 -4.27 8.45
C ASN A 8 -7.79 -5.63 7.90
N THR A 9 -8.53 -6.41 8.68
CA THR A 9 -8.68 -7.85 8.44
C THR A 9 -9.66 -8.24 7.32
N ASP A 10 -10.36 -7.31 6.68
CA ASP A 10 -11.47 -7.62 5.77
C ASP A 10 -11.35 -7.06 4.34
N THR A 11 -10.13 -6.87 3.81
CA THR A 11 -9.94 -6.46 2.40
C THR A 11 -8.92 -7.34 1.68
N PRO A 12 -9.22 -7.91 0.50
CA PRO A 12 -8.25 -8.68 -0.29
C PRO A 12 -7.16 -7.76 -0.87
N LEU A 13 -5.89 -8.17 -0.71
CA LEU A 13 -4.69 -7.50 -1.23
C LEU A 13 -4.72 -7.47 -2.77
N ASN A 14 -4.75 -6.28 -3.38
CA ASN A 14 -4.91 -6.15 -4.84
C ASN A 14 -4.00 -5.10 -5.51
N SER A 15 -3.00 -4.51 -4.85
CA SER A 15 -2.10 -3.56 -5.56
C SER A 15 -0.68 -3.40 -4.98
N PHE A 16 0.25 -2.91 -5.82
CA PHE A 16 1.68 -2.74 -5.54
C PHE A 16 1.98 -1.61 -4.53
N GLU A 17 1.05 -0.69 -4.30
CA GLU A 17 1.16 0.35 -3.26
C GLU A 17 1.17 -0.28 -1.84
N GLU A 18 0.65 -1.49 -1.67
CA GLU A 18 0.70 -2.21 -0.39
C GLU A 18 2.05 -2.92 -0.14
N ILE A 19 2.98 -2.98 -1.11
CA ILE A 19 4.30 -3.63 -0.90
C ILE A 19 5.23 -2.80 -0.01
N GLU A 20 5.03 -1.47 0.08
CA GLU A 20 5.75 -0.65 1.07
C GLU A 20 5.44 -1.08 2.51
N THR A 21 4.34 -1.80 2.76
CA THR A 21 4.01 -2.38 4.08
C THR A 21 4.76 -3.68 4.41
N ILE A 22 5.56 -4.22 3.48
CA ILE A 22 6.29 -5.51 3.64
C ILE A 22 7.78 -5.30 3.97
N ILE A 23 8.30 -4.06 3.89
CA ILE A 23 9.61 -3.75 4.48
C ILE A 23 9.44 -3.87 6.01
N PRO A 24 10.25 -4.65 6.74
CA PRO A 24 10.17 -4.69 8.19
C PRO A 24 10.49 -3.29 8.73
N VAL A 25 9.44 -2.54 9.05
CA VAL A 25 9.54 -1.28 9.79
C VAL A 25 9.85 -1.66 11.23
N PHE A 26 11.05 -1.34 11.68
CA PHE A 26 11.42 -1.51 13.08
C PHE A 26 10.80 -0.37 13.89
N GLU A 27 9.78 -0.67 14.69
CA GLU A 27 9.11 0.31 15.55
C GLU A 27 9.64 0.23 16.99
N VAL A 28 9.84 1.38 17.64
CA VAL A 28 10.19 1.46 19.06
C VAL A 28 8.90 1.34 19.88
N HIS A 29 8.65 0.16 20.44
CA HIS A 29 7.51 -0.06 21.33
C HIS A 29 7.84 0.28 22.78
N PHE A 30 6.89 0.94 23.42
CA PHE A 30 6.86 1.14 24.86
C PHE A 30 5.85 0.17 25.50
N PRO A 31 6.12 -0.30 26.73
CA PRO A 31 5.14 -1.07 27.50
C PRO A 31 3.79 -0.35 27.51
N HIS A 32 2.69 -1.11 27.38
CA HIS A 32 1.36 -0.53 27.55
C HIS A 32 1.23 0.03 28.96
N LEU A 33 1.19 1.37 29.05
CA LEU A 33 0.65 2.06 30.21
C LEU A 33 -0.87 1.98 30.13
N THR A 34 -1.42 0.83 30.49
CA THR A 34 -2.81 0.79 30.96
C THR A 34 -2.83 1.54 32.29
N TYR A 35 -3.48 2.71 32.28
CA TYR A 35 -3.78 3.62 33.40
C TYR A 35 -2.95 4.91 33.48
N MET A 36 -3.64 6.04 33.22
CA MET A 36 -3.32 7.37 33.74
C MET A 36 -3.55 7.47 35.28
N GLU A 37 -3.32 6.40 36.04
CA GLU A 37 -3.47 6.33 37.52
C GLU A 37 -2.20 5.79 38.21
N LEU A 38 -1.02 5.91 37.59
CA LEU A 38 0.23 5.61 38.29
C LEU A 38 0.52 6.74 39.28
N GLU A 39 -0.07 6.66 40.47
CA GLU A 39 0.23 7.57 41.57
C GLU A 39 1.65 7.30 42.07
N VAL A 40 2.63 8.02 41.52
CA VAL A 40 4.00 8.00 42.02
C VAL A 40 4.04 8.72 43.37
N PRO A 41 4.38 8.05 44.49
CA PRO A 41 4.49 8.71 45.79
C PRO A 41 5.61 9.74 45.79
N GLU A 42 5.50 10.81 46.58
CA GLU A 42 6.47 11.92 46.60
C GLU A 42 7.92 11.46 46.78
N ALA A 43 8.14 10.46 47.65
CA ALA A 43 9.47 9.88 47.91
C ALA A 43 10.12 9.20 46.69
N TRP A 44 9.34 8.86 45.64
CA TRP A 44 9.80 8.14 44.46
C TRP A 44 9.80 9.00 43.19
N ILE A 45 9.37 10.26 43.26
CA ILE A 45 9.25 11.13 42.07
C ILE A 45 10.61 11.32 41.37
N SER A 46 11.68 11.63 42.12
CA SER A 46 13.01 11.84 41.55
C SER A 46 13.49 10.59 40.79
N ALA A 47 13.53 9.44 41.47
CA ALA A 47 13.97 8.16 40.87
C ALA A 47 13.12 7.76 39.67
N THR A 48 11.80 8.00 39.71
CA THR A 48 10.90 7.67 38.59
C THR A 48 11.17 8.57 37.39
N LEU A 49 11.38 9.88 37.60
CA LEU A 49 11.69 10.82 36.53
C LEU A 49 13.05 10.52 35.88
N GLU A 50 14.04 10.07 36.64
CA GLU A 50 15.35 9.64 36.11
C GLU A 50 15.23 8.40 35.21
N VAL A 51 14.52 7.36 35.66
CA VAL A 51 14.30 6.15 34.86
C VAL A 51 13.52 6.45 33.58
N LEU A 52 12.52 7.32 33.68
CA LEU A 52 11.73 7.77 32.54
C LEU A 52 12.59 8.55 31.54
N THR A 53 13.43 9.47 32.03
CA THR A 53 14.41 10.22 31.23
C THR A 53 15.36 9.29 30.49
N GLN A 54 15.93 8.28 31.15
CA GLN A 54 16.83 7.31 30.52
C GLN A 54 16.12 6.49 29.44
N SER A 55 14.86 6.13 29.68
CA SER A 55 14.04 5.38 28.72
C SER A 55 13.72 6.22 27.47
N LEU A 56 13.39 7.50 27.64
CA LEU A 56 13.14 8.43 26.54
C LEU A 56 14.42 8.68 25.72
N LYS A 57 15.58 8.87 26.36
CA LYS A 57 16.89 8.98 25.68
C LYS A 57 17.16 7.77 24.79
N LYS A 58 17.02 6.57 25.37
CA LYS A 58 17.23 5.31 24.63
C LYS A 58 16.27 5.15 23.45
N ALA A 59 15.03 5.63 23.58
CA ALA A 59 14.08 5.59 22.49
C ALA A 59 14.47 6.53 21.35
N ILE A 60 14.90 7.76 21.66
CA ILE A 60 15.41 8.72 20.66
C ILE A 60 16.64 8.14 19.96
N ASP A 61 17.59 7.58 20.70
CA ASP A 61 18.79 6.95 20.13
C ASP A 61 18.42 5.80 19.17
N LEU A 62 17.46 4.95 19.56
CA LEU A 62 16.96 3.86 18.71
C LEU A 62 16.24 4.39 17.45
N SER A 63 15.41 5.43 17.59
CA SER A 63 14.73 6.06 16.44
C SER A 63 15.73 6.67 15.45
N ASN A 64 16.77 7.34 15.94
CA ASN A 64 17.84 7.90 15.12
C ASN A 64 18.65 6.81 14.39
N MET A 65 18.89 5.65 15.04
CA MET A 65 19.62 4.52 14.43
C MET A 65 18.87 3.85 13.27
N VAL A 66 17.54 3.92 13.24
CA VAL A 66 16.72 3.25 12.20
C VAL A 66 16.68 4.07 10.89
N GLY A 67 17.28 5.27 10.86
CA GLY A 67 17.62 5.97 9.59
C GLY A 67 16.47 6.70 8.89
N TYR A 68 15.40 7.06 9.61
CA TYR A 68 14.29 7.86 9.07
C TYR A 68 14.10 9.16 9.86
N PRO A 69 14.92 10.21 9.64
CA PRO A 69 14.78 11.47 10.36
C PRO A 69 13.41 12.11 10.12
N GLU A 70 12.90 12.04 8.88
CA GLU A 70 11.65 12.69 8.49
C GLU A 70 10.42 11.82 8.80
N VAL A 71 10.49 10.49 8.68
CA VAL A 71 9.32 9.61 8.92
C VAL A 71 9.10 9.32 10.42
N SER A 72 10.10 9.53 11.28
CA SER A 72 10.01 9.19 12.71
C SER A 72 9.09 10.11 13.53
N SER A 73 8.87 11.34 13.09
CA SER A 73 7.92 12.28 13.72
C SER A 73 6.46 11.94 13.43
N TYR A 74 6.16 11.11 12.42
CA TYR A 74 4.78 10.78 12.03
C TYR A 74 4.14 9.65 12.85
N ASN A 75 4.93 8.87 13.59
CA ASN A 75 4.45 7.66 14.28
C ASN A 75 4.20 7.85 15.79
N PHE A 76 4.60 8.98 16.36
CA PHE A 76 4.50 9.24 17.80
C PHE A 76 3.62 10.45 18.12
N ASP A 77 2.81 10.36 19.18
CA ASP A 77 2.01 11.50 19.65
C ASP A 77 2.85 12.43 20.53
N PHE A 78 2.81 13.73 20.25
CA PHE A 78 3.54 14.77 20.96
C PHE A 78 2.54 15.74 21.63
N PRO A 79 1.89 15.34 22.73
CA PRO A 79 0.83 16.12 23.36
C PRO A 79 1.39 17.38 24.03
N ALA A 80 0.58 18.44 24.08
CA ALA A 80 0.94 19.69 24.75
C ALA A 80 1.13 19.47 26.26
N LEU A 81 2.26 19.92 26.80
CA LEU A 81 2.70 19.57 28.16
C LEU A 81 1.87 20.24 29.28
N THR A 82 1.06 21.24 28.95
CA THR A 82 0.18 22.00 29.87
C THR A 82 -1.25 21.50 29.91
N SER A 83 -1.60 20.57 29.02
CA SER A 83 -2.96 20.04 28.91
C SER A 83 -3.39 19.38 30.22
N ASN A 84 -4.59 19.69 30.71
CA ASN A 84 -5.15 19.02 31.89
C ASN A 84 -5.29 17.51 31.64
N LYS A 85 -5.25 16.69 32.70
CA LYS A 85 -5.43 15.22 32.61
C LYS A 85 -6.72 14.80 31.87
N ASN A 86 -7.74 15.67 31.84
CA ASN A 86 -9.02 15.44 31.16
C ASN A 86 -9.04 15.82 29.67
N SER A 87 -7.99 16.46 29.15
CA SER A 87 -7.86 16.81 27.72
C SER A 87 -6.99 15.81 26.94
N VAL A 88 -6.51 14.75 27.58
CA VAL A 88 -5.82 13.65 26.89
C VAL A 88 -6.86 12.89 26.06
N SER A 89 -6.73 12.98 24.74
CA SER A 89 -7.56 12.22 23.81
C SER A 89 -7.41 10.72 24.09
N SER A 90 -8.49 9.95 23.90
CA SER A 90 -8.43 8.47 23.90
C SER A 90 -7.45 7.91 22.86
N HIS A 91 -7.00 8.77 21.93
CA HIS A 91 -6.07 8.44 20.85
C HIS A 91 -4.59 8.77 21.15
N THR A 92 -4.23 9.30 22.33
CA THR A 92 -2.81 9.52 22.66
C THR A 92 -2.09 8.18 22.86
N ASP A 93 -1.00 8.00 22.14
CA ASP A 93 -0.20 6.78 22.17
C ASP A 93 0.56 6.61 23.49
N ASN A 94 1.25 5.47 23.65
CA ASN A 94 2.00 5.20 24.88
C ASN A 94 3.20 6.15 25.07
N PHE A 95 3.78 6.65 23.98
CA PHE A 95 4.93 7.54 24.03
C PHE A 95 4.55 8.94 24.51
N GLY A 96 3.50 9.53 23.94
CA GLY A 96 2.92 10.79 24.39
C GLY A 96 2.47 10.72 25.85
N LYS A 97 1.90 9.59 26.28
CA LYS A 97 1.57 9.35 27.71
C LYS A 97 2.78 9.39 28.63
N LEU A 98 3.92 8.82 28.21
CA LEU A 98 5.18 8.89 28.97
C LEU A 98 5.72 10.32 29.07
N ILE A 99 5.60 11.11 28.00
CA ILE A 99 5.98 12.52 27.99
C ILE A 99 5.09 13.33 28.96
N LEU A 100 3.78 13.09 28.96
CA LEU A 100 2.85 13.74 29.90
C LEU A 100 3.12 13.34 31.36
N LEU A 101 3.47 12.07 31.61
CA LEU A 101 3.91 11.62 32.93
C LEU A 101 5.18 12.35 33.36
N ALA A 102 6.16 12.52 32.46
CA ALA A 102 7.37 13.29 32.77
C ALA A 102 7.02 14.75 33.14
N ALA A 103 6.13 15.40 32.40
CA ALA A 103 5.67 16.76 32.70
C ALA A 103 4.96 16.86 34.07
N ASP A 104 4.10 15.90 34.42
CA ASP A 104 3.44 15.83 35.74
C ASP A 104 4.47 15.68 36.87
N LEU A 105 5.45 14.77 36.70
CA LEU A 105 6.51 14.56 37.68
C LEU A 105 7.44 15.78 37.81
N ILE A 106 7.78 16.45 36.72
CA ILE A 106 8.56 17.71 36.73
C ILE A 106 7.80 18.77 37.53
N LYS A 107 6.51 18.96 37.26
CA LYS A 107 5.68 19.94 37.96
C LYS A 107 5.64 19.66 39.47
N ARG A 108 5.48 18.40 39.86
CA ARG A 108 5.44 18.01 41.28
C ARG A 108 6.81 18.13 41.96
N LEU A 109 7.88 17.68 41.31
CA LEU A 109 9.24 17.76 41.85
C LEU A 109 9.72 19.22 41.99
N ALA A 110 9.31 20.12 41.10
CA ALA A 110 9.62 21.55 41.20
C ALA A 110 9.13 22.19 42.49
N HIS A 111 8.05 21.67 43.09
CA HIS A 111 7.50 22.12 44.36
C HIS A 111 8.11 21.43 45.58
N ILE A 112 8.66 20.22 45.41
CA ILE A 112 9.21 19.40 46.50
C ILE A 112 10.72 19.64 46.67
N ASP A 113 11.48 19.51 45.58
CA ASP A 113 12.93 19.63 45.54
C ASP A 113 13.41 20.17 44.18
N ALA A 114 13.44 21.51 44.08
CA ALA A 114 13.88 22.19 42.86
C ALA A 114 15.37 21.99 42.56
N GLN A 115 16.20 21.73 43.58
CA GLN A 115 17.63 21.46 43.37
C GLN A 115 17.83 20.11 42.69
N GLU A 116 17.10 19.10 43.13
CA GLU A 116 17.14 17.78 42.53
C GLU A 116 16.60 17.78 41.10
N LEU A 117 15.49 18.46 40.85
CA LEU A 117 14.97 18.61 39.49
C LEU A 117 15.97 19.34 38.57
N SER A 118 16.65 20.37 39.08
CA SER A 118 17.69 21.08 38.32
C SER A 118 18.84 20.14 37.92
N LYS A 119 19.28 19.24 38.81
CA LYS A 119 20.29 18.22 38.46
C LYS A 119 19.81 17.32 37.34
N ILE A 120 18.58 16.81 37.41
CA ILE A 120 18.01 15.91 36.39
C ILE A 120 17.93 16.60 35.02
N VAL A 121 17.37 17.82 34.97
CA VAL A 121 17.24 18.60 33.73
C VAL A 121 18.60 18.86 33.08
N ASN A 122 19.64 19.14 33.88
CA ASN A 122 21.00 19.37 33.39
C ASN A 122 21.68 18.10 32.82
N THR A 123 21.09 16.92 32.99
CA THR A 123 21.59 15.68 32.36
C THR A 123 21.01 15.45 30.97
N TRP A 124 20.01 16.22 30.54
CA TRP A 124 19.32 16.00 29.26
C TRP A 124 20.22 16.36 28.07
N PRO A 125 19.99 15.78 26.87
CA PRO A 125 20.79 16.06 25.68
C PRO A 125 20.77 17.54 25.31
N ASP A 126 21.80 18.05 24.63
CA ASP A 126 21.92 19.47 24.27
C ASP A 126 20.78 19.94 23.35
N SER A 127 20.37 19.11 22.38
CA SER A 127 19.21 19.37 21.52
C SER A 127 18.49 18.07 21.15
N ASP A 128 17.16 18.11 21.25
CA ASP A 128 16.19 17.12 20.76
C ASP A 128 14.82 17.83 20.72
N PRO A 129 14.36 18.27 19.54
CA PRO A 129 13.17 19.11 19.43
C PRO A 129 11.87 18.37 19.80
N ASN A 130 11.85 17.05 19.63
CA ASN A 130 10.66 16.24 19.80
C ASN A 130 10.28 16.00 21.27
N VAL A 131 11.25 15.85 22.17
CA VAL A 131 11.01 15.48 23.58
C VAL A 131 11.74 16.39 24.55
N PHE A 132 13.07 16.43 24.52
CA PHE A 132 13.83 17.06 25.60
C PHE A 132 13.81 18.58 25.54
N ASP A 133 13.83 19.20 24.36
CA ASP A 133 13.75 20.66 24.26
C ASP A 133 12.37 21.18 24.73
N ARG A 134 11.30 20.43 24.44
CA ARG A 134 9.96 20.70 24.96
C ARG A 134 9.89 20.55 26.49
N LEU A 135 10.46 19.47 27.03
CA LEU A 135 10.54 19.27 28.49
C LEU A 135 11.41 20.33 29.18
N LYS A 136 12.50 20.79 28.55
CA LYS A 136 13.32 21.91 29.06
C LYS A 136 12.49 23.19 29.12
N PHE A 137 11.79 23.54 28.04
CA PHE A 137 10.91 24.71 28.05
C PHE A 137 9.81 24.61 29.09
N PHE A 138 9.27 23.43 29.34
CA PHE A 138 8.33 23.21 30.42
C PHE A 138 8.97 23.41 31.80
N ALA A 139 10.13 22.82 32.06
CA ALA A 139 10.85 22.96 33.32
C ALA A 139 11.32 24.40 33.58
N TRP A 140 11.75 25.13 32.55
CA TRP A 140 12.23 26.52 32.68
C TRP A 140 11.13 27.54 33.01
N ARG A 141 9.86 27.11 33.11
CA ARG A 141 8.76 27.93 33.62
C ARG A 141 8.89 28.19 35.11
N PHE A 142 9.46 27.26 35.86
CA PHE A 142 9.61 27.36 37.31
C PHE A 142 10.86 28.20 37.66
N ASP A 143 10.66 29.31 38.34
CA ASP A 143 11.71 30.23 38.80
C ASP A 143 12.63 29.61 39.86
N SER A 144 12.10 28.67 40.64
CA SER A 144 12.83 27.88 41.63
C SER A 144 13.94 27.00 41.05
N ILE A 145 13.86 26.64 39.75
CA ILE A 145 14.80 25.73 39.08
C ILE A 145 15.94 26.49 38.40
N ILE A 146 15.62 27.62 37.75
CA ILE A 146 16.55 28.39 36.93
C ILE A 146 16.16 29.88 36.91
N PRO A 147 17.09 30.83 37.15
CA PRO A 147 16.82 32.27 37.03
C PRO A 147 16.54 32.70 35.59
N ALA A 148 15.74 33.76 35.39
CA ALA A 148 15.35 34.23 34.05
C ALA A 148 16.54 34.63 33.16
N SER A 149 17.59 35.21 33.75
CA SER A 149 18.84 35.53 33.04
C SER A 149 19.57 34.30 32.51
N MET A 150 19.53 33.18 33.24
CA MET A 150 20.11 31.92 32.79
C MET A 150 19.25 31.25 31.73
N VAL A 151 17.91 31.34 31.81
CA VAL A 151 17.02 30.86 30.73
C VAL A 151 17.33 31.58 29.42
N ALA A 152 17.46 32.92 29.46
CA ALA A 152 17.85 33.70 28.29
C ALA A 152 19.24 33.30 27.74
N GLN A 153 20.20 32.98 28.61
CA GLN A 153 21.51 32.48 28.20
C GLN A 153 21.45 31.09 27.57
N GLN A 154 20.61 30.19 28.09
CA GLN A 154 20.45 28.82 27.58
C GLN A 154 19.72 28.80 26.23
N LEU A 155 18.69 29.63 26.06
CA LEU A 155 18.12 29.90 24.73
C LEU A 155 19.22 30.41 23.78
N GLY A 156 20.14 31.22 24.31
CA GLY A 156 21.41 31.68 23.73
C GLY A 156 22.24 30.62 23.01
N THR A 157 22.18 29.37 23.48
CA THR A 157 23.06 28.27 23.07
C THR A 157 22.33 27.13 22.37
N MET A 158 21.00 27.19 22.26
CA MET A 158 20.21 26.18 21.55
C MET A 158 20.34 26.34 20.03
N SER A 159 20.05 25.26 19.29
CA SER A 159 19.96 25.29 17.82
C SER A 159 18.86 26.26 17.36
N ASP A 160 19.10 26.96 16.26
CA ASP A 160 18.10 27.82 15.61
C ASP A 160 16.85 27.02 15.18
N GLU A 161 16.99 25.70 14.98
CA GLU A 161 15.90 24.78 14.64
C GLU A 161 14.76 24.80 15.67
N VAL A 162 15.07 25.02 16.95
CA VAL A 162 14.07 25.03 18.03
C VAL A 162 13.06 26.19 17.89
N PHE A 163 13.45 27.26 17.18
CA PHE A 163 12.57 28.40 16.88
C PHE A 163 11.84 28.25 15.54
N ARG A 164 12.19 27.23 14.76
CA ARG A 164 11.68 26.95 13.41
C ARG A 164 10.75 25.74 13.39
N ASP A 165 10.87 24.84 14.35
CA ASP A 165 10.06 23.64 14.45
C ASP A 165 8.68 23.91 15.07
N SER A 166 7.64 23.41 14.38
CA SER A 166 6.26 23.40 14.85
C SER A 166 6.06 22.58 16.13
N SER A 167 6.96 21.64 16.45
CA SER A 167 6.84 20.76 17.61
C SER A 167 7.16 21.45 18.94
N THR A 168 8.09 22.41 18.93
CA THR A 168 8.63 23.11 20.11
C THR A 168 7.97 24.47 20.37
N ILE A 169 7.36 25.07 19.34
CA ILE A 169 6.90 26.47 19.37
C ILE A 169 5.85 26.73 20.44
N LEU A 170 4.95 25.77 20.71
CA LEU A 170 3.93 25.90 21.74
C LEU A 170 4.58 26.01 23.12
N GLU A 171 5.42 25.04 23.50
CA GLU A 171 6.06 25.03 24.81
C GLU A 171 7.00 26.23 25.00
N LEU A 172 7.66 26.69 23.92
CA LEU A 172 8.46 27.90 23.90
C LEU A 172 7.61 29.14 24.21
N LEU A 173 6.50 29.35 23.49
CA LEU A 173 5.62 30.50 23.69
C LEU A 173 5.01 30.54 25.08
N GLU A 174 4.59 29.39 25.61
CA GLU A 174 4.08 29.29 26.97
C GLU A 174 5.16 29.63 28.02
N MET A 175 6.41 29.19 27.80
CA MET A 175 7.52 29.54 28.67
C MET A 175 7.83 31.03 28.60
N LEU A 176 7.88 31.61 27.39
CA LEU A 176 8.09 33.05 27.21
C LEU A 176 6.97 33.86 27.88
N ASN A 177 5.70 33.45 27.75
CA ASN A 177 4.59 34.13 28.42
C ASN A 177 4.79 34.29 29.95
N ILE A 178 5.47 33.32 30.58
CA ILE A 178 5.78 33.35 32.01
C ILE A 178 7.09 34.10 32.30
N ARG A 179 8.13 33.89 31.48
CA ARG A 179 9.52 34.26 31.82
C ARG A 179 10.00 35.57 31.19
N LEU A 180 9.32 36.06 30.16
CA LEU A 180 9.78 37.20 29.34
C LEU A 180 9.98 38.49 30.14
N SER A 181 9.21 38.69 31.21
CA SER A 181 9.33 39.87 32.10
C SER A 181 10.66 39.93 32.85
N GLY A 182 11.31 38.78 33.07
CA GLY A 182 12.63 38.69 33.68
C GLY A 182 13.79 38.82 32.69
N PHE A 183 13.51 38.96 31.38
CA PHE A 183 14.55 39.04 30.35
C PHE A 183 14.96 40.49 30.12
N SER A 184 16.27 40.70 29.94
CA SER A 184 16.78 42.03 29.60
C SER A 184 16.28 42.45 28.20
N GLN A 185 16.24 43.75 27.91
CA GLN A 185 15.91 44.25 26.57
C GLN A 185 16.86 43.66 25.49
N LYS A 186 18.12 43.43 25.84
CA LYS A 186 19.12 42.82 24.96
C LYS A 186 18.76 41.37 24.62
N ASP A 187 18.27 40.61 25.59
CA ASP A 187 17.91 39.19 25.39
C ASP A 187 16.61 39.05 24.61
N ARG A 188 15.61 39.90 24.90
CA ARG A 188 14.37 39.96 24.10
C ARG A 188 14.66 40.28 22.63
N LEU A 189 15.53 41.24 22.37
CA LEU A 189 15.94 41.59 21.00
C LEU A 189 16.62 40.43 20.28
N LYS A 190 17.44 39.62 20.98
CA LYS A 190 18.05 38.43 20.40
C LYS A 190 17.01 37.39 19.99
N ILE A 191 16.07 37.09 20.88
CA ILE A 191 14.98 36.13 20.60
C ILE A 191 14.16 36.60 19.39
N GLU A 192 13.78 37.87 19.34
CA GLU A 192 13.04 38.44 18.20
C GLU A 192 13.82 38.39 16.89
N ASN A 193 15.15 38.52 16.92
CA ASN A 193 15.99 38.36 15.74
C ASN A 193 16.07 36.92 15.26
N TRP A 194 16.11 35.96 16.19
CA TRP A 194 16.12 34.55 15.85
C TRP A 194 14.80 34.08 15.23
N ILE A 195 13.66 34.46 15.83
CA ILE A 195 12.36 34.15 15.24
C ILE A 195 12.26 34.79 13.84
N TRP A 196 12.72 36.04 13.69
CA TRP A 196 12.66 36.75 12.40
C TRP A 196 13.53 36.14 11.29
N ALA A 197 14.62 35.45 11.63
CA ALA A 197 15.47 34.80 10.63
C ALA A 197 14.68 33.79 9.77
N PHE A 198 13.68 33.13 10.37
CA PHE A 198 12.80 32.14 9.74
C PHE A 198 13.56 30.98 9.03
N THR A 199 12.85 29.99 8.47
CA THR A 199 13.50 28.94 7.65
C THR A 199 13.82 29.44 6.26
N ASP A 200 14.84 28.84 5.64
CA ASP A 200 15.14 29.04 4.23
C ASP A 200 13.99 28.51 3.36
N LYS A 201 13.96 28.98 2.12
CA LYS A 201 13.02 28.51 1.10
C LYS A 201 13.43 27.11 0.65
N ASP A 202 12.48 26.17 0.66
CA ASP A 202 12.71 24.81 0.18
C ASP A 202 12.91 24.79 -1.35
N GLU A 203 13.71 23.86 -1.87
CA GLU A 203 14.04 23.78 -3.32
C GLU A 203 12.79 23.59 -4.22
N TRP A 204 11.74 22.96 -3.68
CA TRP A 204 10.49 22.65 -4.37
C TRP A 204 9.39 23.69 -4.17
N GLU A 205 9.58 24.67 -3.27
CA GLU A 205 8.61 25.71 -2.99
C GLU A 205 8.80 26.90 -3.93
N ASP A 206 7.73 27.45 -4.49
CA ASP A 206 7.80 28.69 -5.26
C ASP A 206 7.93 29.92 -4.35
N GLN A 207 8.31 31.08 -4.91
CA GLN A 207 8.53 32.28 -4.09
C GLN A 207 7.26 32.76 -3.38
N LYS A 208 6.10 32.61 -4.01
CA LYS A 208 4.84 33.10 -3.46
C LYS A 208 4.42 32.26 -2.26
N ARG A 209 4.49 30.94 -2.37
CA ARG A 209 4.20 29.99 -1.28
C ARG A 209 5.12 30.22 -0.08
N PHE A 210 6.41 30.44 -0.33
CA PHE A 210 7.39 30.76 0.71
C PHE A 210 7.00 32.02 1.49
N GLU A 211 6.66 33.12 0.81
CA GLU A 211 6.26 34.36 1.47
C GLU A 211 4.94 34.22 2.23
N GLU A 212 3.96 33.49 1.69
CA GLU A 212 2.69 33.18 2.37
C GLU A 212 2.93 32.41 3.67
N ARG A 213 3.75 31.35 3.62
CA ARG A 213 4.14 30.54 4.78
C ARG A 213 4.87 31.38 5.82
N LYS A 214 5.81 32.21 5.40
CA LYS A 214 6.58 33.11 6.28
C LYS A 214 5.69 34.13 7.00
N ILE A 215 4.79 34.79 6.27
CA ILE A 215 3.85 35.77 6.81
C ILE A 215 2.92 35.11 7.83
N TYR A 216 2.37 33.94 7.49
CA TYR A 216 1.53 33.15 8.39
C TYR A 216 2.24 32.84 9.72
N TRP A 217 3.44 32.25 9.66
CA TRP A 217 4.16 31.81 10.87
C TRP A 217 4.67 32.97 11.73
N LEU A 218 5.39 33.92 11.13
CA LEU A 218 5.98 35.04 11.87
C LEU A 218 4.89 35.91 12.49
N GLY A 219 3.80 36.18 11.77
CA GLY A 219 2.72 37.03 12.26
C GLY A 219 2.02 36.43 13.47
N ARG A 220 1.83 35.11 13.51
CA ARG A 220 1.25 34.42 14.67
C ARG A 220 2.18 34.46 15.88
N ILE A 221 3.47 34.14 15.71
CA ILE A 221 4.45 34.09 16.81
C ILE A 221 4.65 35.49 17.42
N PHE A 222 4.89 36.50 16.58
CA PHE A 222 5.08 37.88 17.05
C PHE A 222 3.83 38.42 17.72
N SER A 223 2.62 38.13 17.20
CA SER A 223 1.37 38.53 17.86
C SER A 223 1.25 37.93 19.25
N LYS A 224 1.59 36.64 19.44
CA LYS A 224 1.55 36.02 20.78
C LYS A 224 2.56 36.60 21.76
N ILE A 225 3.76 36.96 21.30
CA ILE A 225 4.73 37.64 22.16
C ILE A 225 4.26 39.05 22.52
N ASP A 226 3.62 39.76 21.59
CA ASP A 226 3.10 41.12 21.84
C ASP A 226 1.90 41.14 22.80
N GLU A 227 1.10 40.06 22.83
CA GLU A 227 0.00 39.86 23.79
C GLU A 227 0.50 39.69 25.24
N THR A 228 1.78 39.34 25.45
CA THR A 228 2.34 39.22 26.80
C THR A 228 2.45 40.58 27.48
N SER A 229 2.45 40.59 28.82
CA SER A 229 2.56 41.84 29.61
C SER A 229 3.83 42.65 29.34
N THR A 230 4.89 41.99 28.86
CA THR A 230 6.19 42.60 28.55
C THR A 230 6.31 43.03 27.09
N GLY A 231 5.57 42.36 26.20
CA GLY A 231 5.45 42.65 24.78
C GLY A 231 6.75 42.58 23.98
N LEU A 232 6.63 42.85 22.67
CA LEU A 232 7.75 42.96 21.75
C LEU A 232 8.58 44.22 22.04
N THR A 233 9.88 44.17 21.70
CA THR A 233 10.72 45.36 21.60
C THR A 233 10.25 46.27 20.47
N SER A 234 10.79 47.48 20.39
CA SER A 234 10.49 48.43 19.32
C SER A 234 10.73 47.84 17.92
N LEU A 235 11.79 47.04 17.75
CA LEU A 235 12.09 46.37 16.48
C LEU A 235 11.06 45.29 16.16
N GLY A 236 10.69 44.48 17.15
CA GLY A 236 9.67 43.45 16.99
C GLY A 236 8.31 44.03 16.61
N LYS A 237 7.90 45.15 17.22
CA LYS A 237 6.66 45.86 16.86
C LYS A 237 6.68 46.37 15.42
N THR A 238 7.81 46.90 14.96
CA THR A 238 7.97 47.31 13.56
C THR A 238 7.79 46.11 12.61
N ARG A 239 8.41 44.97 12.93
CA ARG A 239 8.30 43.73 12.15
C ARG A 239 6.88 43.19 12.11
N LEU A 240 6.20 43.17 13.25
CA LEU A 240 4.80 42.72 13.32
C LEU A 240 3.88 43.62 12.47
N ASN A 241 4.07 44.93 12.52
CA ASN A 241 3.30 45.87 11.70
C ASN A 241 3.57 45.68 10.19
N GLN A 242 4.81 45.35 9.81
CA GLN A 242 5.13 45.00 8.42
C GLN A 242 4.41 43.74 7.96
N ILE A 243 4.37 42.69 8.80
CA ILE A 243 3.66 41.45 8.50
C ILE A 243 2.16 41.71 8.33
N LYS A 244 1.54 42.45 9.26
CA LYS A 244 0.10 42.76 9.24
C LYS A 244 -0.32 43.65 8.06
N ALA A 245 0.63 44.37 7.44
CA ALA A 245 0.38 45.18 6.24
C ALA A 245 0.49 44.39 4.93
N SER A 246 0.95 43.13 4.97
CA SER A 246 1.05 42.26 3.79
C SER A 246 -0.32 41.80 3.30
N GLU A 247 -0.52 41.71 1.98
CA GLU A 247 -1.75 41.16 1.38
C GLU A 247 -1.98 39.68 1.71
N HIS A 248 -0.93 38.97 2.11
CA HIS A 248 -0.98 37.57 2.52
C HIS A 248 -1.40 37.39 3.99
N TRP A 249 -1.45 38.45 4.80
CA TRP A 249 -1.88 38.36 6.19
C TRP A 249 -3.40 38.35 6.31
N LYS A 250 -3.94 37.46 7.16
CA LYS A 250 -5.36 37.40 7.53
C LYS A 250 -5.48 37.31 9.04
N ASP A 251 -6.31 38.16 9.65
CA ASP A 251 -6.50 38.15 11.11
C ASP A 251 -7.06 36.82 11.63
N GLN A 252 -7.77 36.06 10.78
CA GLN A 252 -8.26 34.71 11.06
C GLN A 252 -7.15 33.72 11.45
N TYR A 253 -5.89 33.96 11.04
CA TYR A 253 -4.75 33.10 11.44
C TYR A 253 -4.48 33.13 12.95
N LEU A 254 -4.98 34.14 13.67
CA LEU A 254 -4.88 34.25 15.13
C LEU A 254 -5.90 33.37 15.86
N GLU A 255 -6.97 32.95 15.20
CA GLU A 255 -7.99 32.05 15.76
C GLU A 255 -7.50 30.59 15.80
N GLU A 256 -6.44 30.27 15.05
CA GLU A 256 -5.82 28.95 15.07
C GLU A 256 -4.92 28.79 16.31
N GLU A 257 -5.06 27.66 17.03
CA GLU A 257 -4.16 27.30 18.13
C GLU A 257 -2.78 26.86 17.61
N PHE A 258 -1.73 27.12 18.39
CA PHE A 258 -0.43 26.49 18.14
C PHE A 258 -0.52 25.03 18.59
N SER A 259 -0.46 24.08 17.66
CA SER A 259 -0.47 22.66 18.02
C SER A 259 0.94 22.16 18.30
N SER A 260 1.13 21.40 19.38
CA SER A 260 2.35 20.64 19.61
C SER A 260 2.47 19.52 18.57
N GLY A 261 3.43 19.67 17.64
CA GLY A 261 3.99 18.57 16.85
C GLY A 261 3.08 17.87 15.85
N ARG A 262 1.84 18.31 15.63
CA ARG A 262 1.07 17.83 14.48
C ARG A 262 1.58 18.53 13.22
N ILE A 263 2.42 17.82 12.46
CA ILE A 263 2.25 17.87 11.01
C ILE A 263 0.77 17.57 10.79
N LYS A 264 -0.04 18.57 10.39
CA LYS A 264 -1.42 18.33 10.04
C LYS A 264 -1.42 17.54 8.71
N GLY A 265 -1.08 16.26 8.77
CA GLY A 265 -1.62 15.30 7.83
C GLY A 265 -3.11 15.19 8.10
N GLY A 266 -3.90 15.35 7.06
CA GLY A 266 -5.31 15.00 7.08
C GLY A 266 -5.75 14.68 5.67
N PHE A 267 -6.90 14.05 5.55
CA PHE A 267 -7.45 13.76 4.23
C PHE A 267 -7.82 15.08 3.56
N VAL A 268 -7.28 15.31 2.36
CA VAL A 268 -7.75 16.41 1.52
C VAL A 268 -9.23 16.15 1.22
N SER A 269 -10.10 16.98 1.77
CA SER A 269 -11.54 16.90 1.52
C SER A 269 -11.82 17.52 0.15
N THR A 270 -12.47 16.78 -0.74
CA THR A 270 -12.85 17.30 -2.06
C THR A 270 -14.17 18.07 -1.95
N ASP A 271 -14.17 19.35 -2.28
CA ASP A 271 -15.38 20.16 -2.35
C ASP A 271 -15.91 20.23 -3.77
N THR A 272 -17.07 19.62 -3.99
CA THR A 272 -17.76 19.61 -5.28
C THR A 272 -18.90 20.63 -5.35
N SER A 273 -18.91 21.66 -4.50
CA SER A 273 -19.95 22.69 -4.48
C SER A 273 -19.99 23.48 -5.80
N THR A 274 -21.17 23.53 -6.41
CA THR A 274 -21.40 24.16 -7.71
C THR A 274 -21.91 25.59 -7.60
N HIS A 275 -22.06 26.13 -6.39
CA HIS A 275 -22.81 27.36 -6.14
C HIS A 275 -22.39 28.53 -7.05
N GLY A 276 -23.35 29.03 -7.84
CA GLY A 276 -23.18 30.17 -8.72
C GLY A 276 -22.67 29.80 -10.12
N LEU A 277 -22.13 28.60 -10.32
CA LEU A 277 -21.69 28.12 -11.62
C LEU A 277 -22.87 27.69 -12.50
N GLU A 278 -24.02 27.36 -11.91
CA GLU A 278 -25.19 26.89 -12.65
C GLU A 278 -25.74 27.96 -13.61
N LYS A 279 -25.42 29.23 -13.34
CA LYS A 279 -25.83 30.42 -14.10
C LYS A 279 -24.84 30.80 -15.20
N LEU A 280 -23.62 30.25 -15.19
CA LEU A 280 -22.59 30.53 -16.19
C LEU A 280 -22.69 29.53 -17.35
N GLY A 281 -22.11 29.89 -18.49
CA GLY A 281 -22.03 29.05 -19.69
C GLY A 281 -20.84 29.44 -20.56
N GLY A 282 -20.49 28.58 -21.52
CA GLY A 282 -19.35 28.75 -22.43
C GLY A 282 -18.02 28.95 -21.71
N THR A 283 -17.12 29.71 -22.33
CA THR A 283 -15.78 30.01 -21.83
C THR A 283 -15.77 30.55 -20.39
N GLU A 284 -16.72 31.42 -20.02
CA GLU A 284 -16.79 32.02 -18.68
C GLU A 284 -16.96 30.96 -17.57
N LEU A 285 -17.75 29.91 -17.83
CA LEU A 285 -17.92 28.80 -16.90
C LEU A 285 -16.58 28.09 -16.63
N PHE A 286 -15.84 27.75 -17.67
CA PHE A 286 -14.59 27.01 -17.55
C PHE A 286 -13.48 27.83 -16.89
N GLU A 287 -13.37 29.12 -17.20
CA GLU A 287 -12.39 30.00 -16.56
C GLU A 287 -12.69 30.20 -15.06
N GLU A 288 -13.97 30.36 -14.69
CA GLU A 288 -14.36 30.45 -13.29
C GLU A 288 -14.09 29.14 -12.52
N ILE A 289 -14.29 27.99 -13.16
CA ILE A 289 -13.91 26.70 -12.59
C ILE A 289 -12.39 26.64 -12.37
N LEU A 290 -11.58 26.97 -13.38
CA LEU A 290 -10.12 26.97 -13.24
C LEU A 290 -9.67 27.87 -12.09
N ARG A 291 -10.29 29.05 -11.95
CA ARG A 291 -10.02 29.98 -10.85
C ARG A 291 -10.32 29.35 -9.49
N ARG A 292 -11.45 28.63 -9.34
CA ARG A 292 -11.83 27.95 -8.08
C ARG A 292 -10.98 26.72 -7.78
N GLU A 293 -10.65 25.92 -8.78
CA GLU A 293 -9.79 24.72 -8.61
C GLU A 293 -8.35 25.09 -8.26
N SER A 294 -7.92 26.31 -8.59
CA SER A 294 -6.60 26.86 -8.23
C SER A 294 -6.57 27.50 -6.84
N ASP A 295 -7.71 27.61 -6.16
CA ASP A 295 -7.81 28.21 -4.83
C ASP A 295 -7.48 27.16 -3.75
N HIS A 296 -6.29 27.29 -3.17
CA HIS A 296 -5.79 26.48 -2.06
C HIS A 296 -5.85 27.22 -0.72
N SER A 297 -6.71 28.25 -0.60
CA SER A 297 -6.81 29.09 0.60
C SER A 297 -7.25 28.34 1.86
N VAL A 298 -7.84 27.15 1.72
CA VAL A 298 -8.26 26.29 2.83
C VAL A 298 -7.37 25.05 2.88
N PHE A 299 -6.65 24.91 3.98
CA PHE A 299 -5.77 23.78 4.25
C PHE A 299 -6.56 22.44 4.25
N LEU A 300 -6.06 21.42 3.55
CA LEU A 300 -6.70 20.10 3.37
C LEU A 300 -8.08 20.12 2.70
N LYS A 301 -8.30 21.06 1.80
CA LYS A 301 -9.49 21.11 0.96
C LYS A 301 -9.10 21.34 -0.50
N GLU A 302 -9.58 20.49 -1.39
CA GLU A 302 -9.40 20.66 -2.84
C GLU A 302 -10.75 20.94 -3.49
N ASN A 303 -10.88 22.11 -4.11
CA ASN A 303 -12.10 22.46 -4.84
C ASN A 303 -12.11 21.71 -6.18
N LYS A 304 -13.17 20.94 -6.43
CA LYS A 304 -13.47 20.25 -7.70
C LYS A 304 -14.94 20.50 -8.10
N PRO A 305 -15.36 21.75 -8.30
CA PRO A 305 -16.75 22.08 -8.60
C PRO A 305 -17.22 21.47 -9.93
N PHE A 306 -16.31 21.21 -10.88
CA PHE A 306 -16.67 20.57 -12.15
C PHE A 306 -17.18 19.14 -11.97
N ILE A 307 -16.61 18.38 -11.03
CA ILE A 307 -17.13 17.05 -10.65
C ILE A 307 -18.58 17.16 -10.15
N GLY A 308 -18.89 18.20 -9.38
CA GLY A 308 -20.26 18.48 -8.95
C GLY A 308 -21.22 18.73 -10.11
N LEU A 309 -20.78 19.52 -11.10
CA LEU A 309 -21.58 19.80 -12.29
C LEU A 309 -21.79 18.58 -13.18
N ILE A 310 -20.76 17.74 -13.38
CA ILE A 310 -20.87 16.47 -14.10
C ILE A 310 -21.92 15.57 -13.45
N LYS A 311 -21.92 15.50 -12.11
CA LYS A 311 -22.87 14.68 -11.35
C LYS A 311 -24.30 15.23 -11.38
N ALA A 312 -24.44 16.54 -11.47
CA ALA A 312 -25.75 17.19 -11.51
C ALA A 312 -26.41 17.07 -12.90
N ASP A 313 -25.67 17.35 -13.97
CA ASP A 313 -26.19 17.36 -15.34
C ASP A 313 -25.08 17.07 -16.37
N PRO A 314 -24.80 15.79 -16.66
CA PRO A 314 -23.76 15.41 -17.62
C PRO A 314 -24.10 15.81 -19.06
N ILE A 315 -25.39 15.94 -19.42
CA ILE A 315 -25.82 16.36 -20.76
C ILE A 315 -25.47 17.83 -20.98
N LYS A 316 -25.81 18.70 -20.01
CA LYS A 316 -25.46 20.12 -20.09
C LYS A 316 -23.95 20.30 -20.21
N ILE A 317 -23.17 19.63 -19.36
CA ILE A 317 -21.71 19.75 -19.39
C ILE A 317 -21.10 19.25 -20.70
N THR A 318 -21.62 18.15 -21.24
CA THR A 318 -21.18 17.68 -22.57
C THR A 318 -21.52 18.71 -23.65
N THR A 319 -22.69 19.33 -23.60
CA THR A 319 -23.11 20.37 -24.56
C THR A 319 -22.19 21.59 -24.50
N GLU A 320 -21.82 22.05 -23.30
CA GLU A 320 -20.87 23.17 -23.13
C GLU A 320 -19.48 22.82 -23.68
N LEU A 321 -18.99 21.60 -23.43
CA LEU A 321 -17.71 21.15 -23.96
C LEU A 321 -17.70 21.04 -25.48
N VAL A 322 -18.78 20.54 -26.09
CA VAL A 322 -18.92 20.49 -27.55
C VAL A 322 -18.96 21.91 -28.13
N SER A 323 -19.65 22.85 -27.48
CA SER A 323 -19.70 24.25 -27.94
C SER A 323 -18.32 24.94 -27.87
N GLU A 324 -17.51 24.67 -26.84
CA GLU A 324 -16.13 25.17 -26.79
C GLU A 324 -15.25 24.53 -27.87
N LEU A 325 -15.42 23.22 -28.10
CA LEU A 325 -14.71 22.51 -29.15
C LEU A 325 -15.01 23.08 -30.55
N GLU A 326 -16.27 23.40 -30.85
CA GLU A 326 -16.67 24.05 -32.11
C GLU A 326 -16.03 25.44 -32.31
N LYS A 327 -15.64 26.11 -31.23
CA LYS A 327 -14.90 27.39 -31.26
C LYS A 327 -13.38 27.20 -31.37
N GLY A 328 -12.89 25.97 -31.35
CA GLY A 328 -11.47 25.63 -31.33
C GLY A 328 -10.84 25.53 -29.94
N GLU A 329 -11.63 25.67 -28.87
CA GLU A 329 -11.16 25.55 -27.48
C GLU A 329 -11.27 24.09 -27.02
N HIS A 330 -10.15 23.37 -26.99
CA HIS A 330 -10.15 21.91 -26.76
C HIS A 330 -10.58 21.50 -25.35
N ARG A 331 -10.30 22.32 -24.34
CA ARG A 331 -10.72 22.09 -22.94
C ARG A 331 -10.40 20.68 -22.41
N THR A 332 -9.28 20.08 -22.84
CA THR A 332 -8.95 18.66 -22.67
C THR A 332 -9.05 18.14 -21.22
N ARG A 333 -8.58 18.91 -20.23
CA ARG A 333 -8.70 18.56 -18.80
C ARG A 333 -10.14 18.32 -18.37
N PHE A 334 -11.10 19.04 -18.95
CA PHE A 334 -12.52 18.90 -18.64
C PHE A 334 -13.14 17.67 -19.30
N TRP A 335 -12.75 17.32 -20.53
CA TRP A 335 -13.09 16.03 -21.13
C TRP A 335 -12.57 14.86 -20.27
N GLN A 336 -11.32 14.95 -19.82
CA GLN A 336 -10.74 13.94 -18.94
C GLN A 336 -11.54 13.79 -17.64
N GLN A 337 -11.91 14.90 -16.98
CA GLN A 337 -12.75 14.87 -15.78
C GLN A 337 -14.15 14.31 -16.05
N LEU A 338 -14.77 14.65 -17.18
CA LEU A 338 -16.07 14.12 -17.59
C LEU A 338 -16.04 12.59 -17.65
N PHE A 339 -15.05 12.00 -18.34
CA PHE A 339 -14.95 10.54 -18.45
C PHE A 339 -14.57 9.87 -17.13
N SER A 340 -13.70 10.47 -16.32
CA SER A 340 -13.28 9.93 -15.02
C SER A 340 -14.38 9.94 -13.96
N HIS A 341 -15.24 10.96 -13.96
CA HIS A 341 -16.22 11.20 -12.90
C HIS A 341 -17.67 11.10 -13.39
N PHE A 342 -17.88 10.48 -14.55
CA PHE A 342 -19.21 10.24 -15.09
C PHE A 342 -20.05 9.43 -14.08
N PRO A 343 -21.31 9.81 -13.80
CA PRO A 343 -22.10 9.16 -12.75
C PRO A 343 -22.40 7.70 -13.09
N GLU A 344 -22.12 6.78 -12.16
CA GLU A 344 -22.50 5.36 -12.33
C GLU A 344 -24.02 5.16 -12.38
N SER A 345 -24.78 6.08 -11.77
CA SER A 345 -26.24 6.10 -11.77
C SER A 345 -26.85 6.83 -12.98
N ALA A 346 -26.04 7.27 -13.94
CA ALA A 346 -26.53 7.98 -15.13
C ALA A 346 -27.51 7.12 -15.93
N SER A 347 -28.49 7.76 -16.56
CA SER A 347 -29.45 7.05 -17.40
C SER A 347 -28.79 6.55 -18.68
N THR A 348 -29.42 5.56 -19.33
CA THR A 348 -28.97 5.09 -20.65
C THR A 348 -28.96 6.23 -21.68
N ASP A 349 -29.91 7.18 -21.59
CA ASP A 349 -29.98 8.30 -22.52
C ASP A 349 -28.86 9.32 -22.28
N ASP A 350 -28.46 9.56 -21.02
CA ASP A 350 -27.29 10.39 -20.70
C ASP A 350 -26.01 9.79 -21.28
N ILE A 351 -25.81 8.47 -21.10
CA ILE A 351 -24.64 7.76 -21.66
C ILE A 351 -24.63 7.88 -23.19
N LYS A 352 -25.78 7.67 -23.84
CA LYS A 352 -25.91 7.78 -25.30
C LYS A 352 -25.62 9.19 -25.79
N PHE A 353 -26.06 10.20 -25.06
CA PHE A 353 -25.79 11.60 -25.41
C PHE A 353 -24.30 11.88 -25.42
N VAL A 354 -23.59 11.50 -24.35
CA VAL A 354 -22.13 11.68 -24.26
C VAL A 354 -21.39 10.83 -25.28
N ALA A 355 -21.83 9.61 -25.53
CA ALA A 355 -21.24 8.71 -26.52
C ALA A 355 -21.25 9.33 -27.94
N LYS A 356 -22.31 10.06 -28.30
CA LYS A 356 -22.44 10.72 -29.61
C LYS A 356 -21.46 11.89 -29.81
N ALA A 357 -20.88 12.42 -28.74
CA ALA A 357 -19.84 13.44 -28.82
C ALA A 357 -18.43 12.86 -29.06
N ILE A 358 -18.22 11.54 -28.89
CA ILE A 358 -16.88 10.95 -29.05
C ILE A 358 -16.35 11.04 -30.49
N PRO A 359 -17.13 10.74 -31.55
CA PRO A 359 -16.60 10.75 -32.92
C PRO A 359 -16.17 12.13 -33.45
N ILE A 360 -16.53 13.22 -32.74
CA ILE A 360 -16.13 14.58 -33.11
C ILE A 360 -14.87 15.05 -32.36
N LEU A 361 -14.35 14.27 -31.41
CA LEU A 361 -13.17 14.64 -30.65
C LEU A 361 -11.92 14.61 -31.56
N PRO A 362 -11.08 15.66 -31.56
CA PRO A 362 -9.78 15.65 -32.21
C PRO A 362 -8.85 14.57 -31.66
N GLU A 363 -7.89 14.16 -32.48
CA GLU A 363 -6.90 13.13 -32.15
C GLU A 363 -6.17 13.45 -30.83
N GLU A 364 -5.83 14.72 -30.59
CA GLU A 364 -5.14 15.17 -29.38
C GLU A 364 -5.98 14.98 -28.12
N ILE A 365 -7.30 15.20 -28.19
CA ILE A 365 -8.19 14.99 -27.04
C ILE A 365 -8.33 13.49 -26.77
N VAL A 366 -8.45 12.67 -27.82
CA VAL A 366 -8.50 11.21 -27.68
C VAL A 366 -7.23 10.67 -27.04
N TYR A 367 -6.06 11.17 -27.45
CA TYR A 367 -4.77 10.80 -26.87
C TYR A 367 -4.65 11.19 -25.39
N GLU A 368 -4.93 12.44 -25.04
CA GLU A 368 -4.81 12.92 -23.66
C GLU A 368 -5.84 12.25 -22.73
N CYS A 369 -7.03 11.94 -23.24
CA CYS A 369 -8.06 11.23 -22.50
C CYS A 369 -7.95 9.70 -22.60
N ARG A 370 -6.95 9.14 -23.29
CA ARG A 370 -6.92 7.72 -23.70
C ARG A 370 -7.27 6.73 -22.59
N TYR A 371 -6.81 6.95 -21.36
CA TYR A 371 -7.07 6.06 -20.23
C TYR A 371 -8.51 6.20 -19.72
N THR A 372 -8.97 7.43 -19.52
CA THR A 372 -10.28 7.72 -18.93
C THR A 372 -11.40 7.46 -19.94
N LEU A 373 -11.20 7.87 -21.20
CA LEU A 373 -12.11 7.63 -22.32
C LEU A 373 -12.31 6.13 -22.57
N THR A 374 -11.23 5.36 -22.73
CA THR A 374 -11.37 3.92 -23.03
C THR A 374 -11.93 3.13 -21.84
N SER A 375 -11.57 3.51 -20.60
CA SER A 375 -12.18 2.94 -19.39
C SER A 375 -13.68 3.26 -19.30
N TRP A 376 -14.08 4.48 -19.68
CA TRP A 376 -15.49 4.87 -19.75
C TRP A 376 -16.24 4.09 -20.83
N ILE A 377 -15.64 3.92 -22.02
CA ILE A 377 -16.18 3.08 -23.11
C ILE A 377 -16.43 1.66 -22.63
N GLN A 378 -15.41 1.04 -22.01
CA GLN A 378 -15.53 -0.29 -21.43
C GLN A 378 -16.71 -0.32 -20.44
N LYS A 379 -16.70 0.52 -19.41
CA LYS A 379 -17.67 0.44 -18.30
C LYS A 379 -19.12 0.72 -18.72
N GLN A 380 -19.34 1.63 -19.66
CA GLN A 380 -20.67 2.21 -19.90
C GLN A 380 -21.32 1.78 -21.22
N LEU A 381 -20.57 1.72 -22.32
CA LEU A 381 -21.16 1.76 -23.66
C LEU A 381 -21.79 0.43 -24.07
N SER A 382 -21.17 -0.69 -23.70
CA SER A 382 -21.64 -2.02 -24.09
C SER A 382 -23.10 -2.25 -23.62
N LYS A 383 -23.45 -1.81 -22.42
CA LYS A 383 -24.82 -1.90 -21.89
C LYS A 383 -25.75 -0.85 -22.52
N ALA A 384 -25.31 0.41 -22.57
CA ALA A 384 -26.15 1.52 -23.03
C ALA A 384 -26.53 1.43 -24.52
N LEU A 385 -25.64 0.89 -25.36
CA LEU A 385 -25.81 0.81 -26.81
C LEU A 385 -26.25 -0.58 -27.31
N LYS A 386 -26.84 -1.42 -26.45
CA LYS A 386 -27.36 -2.75 -26.83
C LYS A 386 -28.26 -2.74 -28.07
N ASN A 387 -29.10 -1.72 -28.19
CA ASN A 387 -30.05 -1.55 -29.30
C ASN A 387 -29.51 -0.65 -30.42
N GLU A 388 -28.30 -0.10 -30.27
CA GLU A 388 -27.66 0.84 -31.20
C GLU A 388 -26.23 0.35 -31.53
N GLN A 389 -26.09 -0.95 -31.83
CA GLN A 389 -24.80 -1.63 -32.01
C GLN A 389 -23.90 -0.96 -33.04
N LYS A 390 -24.48 -0.40 -34.11
CA LYS A 390 -23.73 0.33 -35.14
C LYS A 390 -22.98 1.52 -34.54
N ILE A 391 -23.63 2.28 -33.64
CA ILE A 391 -23.02 3.45 -32.99
C ILE A 391 -21.89 3.00 -32.06
N PHE A 392 -22.09 1.90 -31.32
CA PHE A 392 -21.02 1.32 -30.49
C PHE A 392 -19.77 1.04 -31.32
N TRP A 393 -19.94 0.37 -32.46
CA TRP A 393 -18.82 0.01 -33.33
C TRP A 393 -18.19 1.23 -34.01
N GLU A 394 -18.97 2.23 -34.44
CA GLU A 394 -18.44 3.48 -34.99
C GLU A 394 -17.56 4.22 -33.96
N ILE A 395 -17.99 4.27 -32.69
CA ILE A 395 -17.19 4.87 -31.60
C ILE A 395 -15.93 4.05 -31.33
N TRP A 396 -16.07 2.73 -31.22
CA TRP A 396 -14.94 1.83 -30.97
C TRP A 396 -13.89 1.95 -32.06
N ASP A 397 -14.31 1.90 -33.34
CA ASP A 397 -13.43 2.01 -34.51
C ASP A 397 -12.73 3.37 -34.54
N HIS A 398 -13.47 4.45 -34.30
CA HIS A 398 -12.92 5.79 -34.25
C HIS A 398 -11.81 5.89 -33.19
N VAL A 399 -12.10 5.53 -31.94
CA VAL A 399 -11.11 5.62 -30.85
C VAL A 399 -9.92 4.71 -31.08
N PHE A 400 -10.15 3.46 -31.52
CA PHE A 400 -9.06 2.54 -31.85
C PHE A 400 -8.14 3.11 -32.94
N LEU A 401 -8.70 3.63 -34.03
CA LEU A 401 -7.92 4.20 -35.13
C LEU A 401 -7.12 5.44 -34.72
N GLN A 402 -7.73 6.37 -33.97
CA GLN A 402 -7.05 7.58 -33.50
C GLN A 402 -5.85 7.23 -32.59
N LEU A 403 -6.03 6.28 -31.65
CA LEU A 403 -4.92 5.84 -30.79
C LEU A 403 -3.79 5.18 -31.59
N ASN A 404 -4.12 4.40 -32.62
CA ASN A 404 -3.09 3.75 -33.45
C ASN A 404 -2.37 4.75 -34.38
N ASN A 405 -3.08 5.77 -34.88
CA ASN A 405 -2.51 6.80 -35.73
C ASN A 405 -1.58 7.75 -34.96
N TYR A 406 -1.94 8.09 -33.72
CA TYR A 406 -1.15 9.01 -32.90
C TYR A 406 0.25 8.47 -32.60
N GLY A 407 0.36 7.16 -32.32
CA GLY A 407 1.65 6.49 -32.15
C GLY A 407 1.71 5.52 -30.96
N PRO A 408 2.86 4.85 -30.76
CA PRO A 408 3.04 3.87 -29.68
C PRO A 408 2.68 4.40 -28.29
N GLU A 409 2.98 5.68 -27.99
CA GLU A 409 2.71 6.31 -26.71
C GLU A 409 1.22 6.28 -26.33
N ALA A 410 0.33 6.40 -27.33
CA ALA A 410 -1.11 6.40 -27.16
C ALA A 410 -1.69 5.03 -26.76
N THR A 411 -0.91 3.96 -26.90
CA THR A 411 -1.34 2.59 -26.59
C THR A 411 -0.71 2.03 -25.32
N THR A 412 0.23 2.77 -24.73
CA THR A 412 0.94 2.37 -23.51
C THR A 412 -0.01 2.24 -22.33
N SER A 413 0.34 1.36 -21.38
CA SER A 413 -0.37 1.24 -20.11
C SER A 413 -0.20 2.51 -19.27
N ALA A 414 -1.20 2.81 -18.43
CA ALA A 414 -1.09 3.86 -17.40
C ALA A 414 -0.06 3.48 -16.31
N ILE A 415 0.32 2.21 -16.23
CA ILE A 415 1.38 1.74 -15.34
C ILE A 415 2.73 2.15 -15.94
N GLY A 416 3.40 3.05 -15.23
CA GLY A 416 4.74 3.53 -15.53
C GLY A 416 5.84 2.58 -15.04
N GLU A 417 7.05 3.10 -14.90
CA GLU A 417 8.20 2.34 -14.39
C GLU A 417 7.98 1.91 -12.93
N THR A 418 8.19 0.63 -12.65
CA THR A 418 8.22 0.13 -11.28
C THR A 418 9.50 0.58 -10.60
N ARG A 419 9.39 1.27 -9.45
CA ARG A 419 10.55 1.67 -8.63
C ARG A 419 10.52 0.94 -7.29
N ARG A 420 11.69 0.43 -6.86
CA ARG A 420 11.89 -0.08 -5.50
C ARG A 420 13.11 0.60 -4.90
N ALA A 421 12.95 1.20 -3.71
CA ALA A 421 13.99 1.96 -3.03
C ALA A 421 14.66 3.03 -3.94
N GLY A 422 13.84 3.79 -4.67
CA GLY A 422 14.29 4.85 -5.59
C GLY A 422 14.96 4.38 -6.88
N ARG A 423 15.13 3.06 -7.09
CA ARG A 423 15.71 2.49 -8.31
C ARG A 423 14.64 1.88 -9.20
N VAL A 424 14.74 2.09 -10.51
CA VAL A 424 13.89 1.42 -11.49
C VAL A 424 14.20 -0.08 -11.44
N VAL A 425 13.18 -0.87 -11.12
CA VAL A 425 13.21 -2.31 -11.23
C VAL A 425 12.68 -2.64 -12.61
N ARG A 426 13.51 -3.34 -13.38
CA ARG A 426 13.13 -3.81 -14.71
C ARG A 426 12.09 -4.92 -14.55
N THR A 427 10.85 -4.63 -14.91
CA THR A 427 9.71 -5.56 -14.88
C THR A 427 9.04 -5.58 -16.24
N SER A 428 8.55 -6.75 -16.65
CA SER A 428 7.85 -6.86 -17.94
C SER A 428 6.66 -5.92 -17.99
N ARG A 429 6.44 -5.29 -19.14
CA ARG A 429 5.22 -4.51 -19.42
C ARG A 429 4.13 -5.34 -20.08
N LYS A 430 4.39 -6.61 -20.40
CA LYS A 430 3.46 -7.52 -21.12
C LYS A 430 2.58 -8.31 -20.16
N THR A 431 2.04 -7.66 -19.13
CA THR A 431 1.38 -8.33 -18.00
C THR A 431 -0.12 -8.08 -17.98
N ILE A 432 -0.87 -8.94 -17.28
CA ILE A 432 -2.32 -8.77 -17.16
C ILE A 432 -2.67 -7.43 -16.51
N THR A 433 -1.88 -6.98 -15.53
CA THR A 433 -2.08 -5.69 -14.87
C THR A 433 -1.84 -4.52 -15.83
N HIS A 434 -0.78 -4.58 -16.65
CA HIS A 434 -0.54 -3.57 -17.68
C HIS A 434 -1.67 -3.53 -18.71
N ALA A 435 -2.11 -4.69 -19.18
CA ALA A 435 -3.18 -4.83 -20.15
C ALA A 435 -4.50 -4.27 -19.61
N LEU A 436 -4.89 -4.61 -18.38
CA LEU A 436 -6.09 -4.10 -17.71
C LEU A 436 -6.09 -2.59 -17.50
N ASN A 437 -4.91 -1.96 -17.45
CA ASN A 437 -4.75 -0.51 -17.27
C ASN A 437 -4.29 0.18 -18.56
N SER A 438 -4.56 -0.41 -19.73
CA SER A 438 -4.15 0.13 -21.03
C SER A 438 -5.36 0.49 -21.90
N PRO A 439 -5.23 1.50 -22.79
CA PRO A 439 -6.31 1.90 -23.68
C PRO A 439 -6.80 0.76 -24.59
N ILE A 440 -5.87 0.02 -25.20
CA ILE A 440 -6.22 -1.11 -26.07
C ILE A 440 -6.83 -2.27 -25.27
N GLY A 441 -6.34 -2.54 -24.06
CA GLY A 441 -6.93 -3.57 -23.20
C GLY A 441 -8.36 -3.25 -22.79
N HIS A 442 -8.67 -1.99 -22.44
CA HIS A 442 -10.04 -1.55 -22.19
C HIS A 442 -10.94 -1.73 -23.42
N LEU A 443 -10.45 -1.38 -24.62
CA LEU A 443 -11.20 -1.54 -25.87
C LEU A 443 -11.47 -3.02 -26.20
N VAL A 444 -10.52 -3.91 -25.96
CA VAL A 444 -10.72 -5.36 -26.10
C VAL A 444 -11.73 -5.89 -25.09
N GLU A 445 -11.65 -5.46 -23.83
CA GLU A 445 -12.63 -5.85 -22.81
C GLU A 445 -14.04 -5.35 -23.18
N ALA A 446 -14.15 -4.14 -23.74
CA ALA A 446 -15.42 -3.61 -24.24
C ALA A 446 -16.05 -4.52 -25.32
N ILE A 447 -15.24 -5.10 -26.23
CA ILE A 447 -15.71 -6.09 -27.21
C ILE A 447 -16.29 -7.31 -26.50
N PHE A 448 -15.60 -7.89 -25.52
CA PHE A 448 -16.11 -9.08 -24.82
C PHE A 448 -17.38 -8.78 -24.03
N GLN A 449 -17.50 -7.58 -23.46
CA GLN A 449 -18.71 -7.17 -22.73
C GLN A 449 -19.92 -6.99 -23.64
N THR A 450 -19.76 -6.73 -24.94
CA THR A 450 -20.91 -6.72 -25.88
C THR A 450 -21.53 -8.10 -26.01
N ILE A 451 -20.72 -9.17 -25.95
CA ILE A 451 -21.21 -10.56 -26.05
C ILE A 451 -22.23 -10.83 -24.93
N GLU A 452 -21.86 -10.50 -23.69
CA GLU A 452 -22.75 -10.68 -22.53
C GLU A 452 -23.92 -9.70 -22.56
N SER A 453 -23.64 -8.40 -22.68
CA SER A 453 -24.64 -7.33 -22.58
C SER A 453 -25.70 -7.45 -23.67
N TRP A 454 -25.32 -7.83 -24.88
CA TRP A 454 -26.25 -7.99 -26.01
C TRP A 454 -26.82 -9.39 -26.11
N SER A 455 -26.42 -10.30 -25.22
CA SER A 455 -26.87 -11.69 -25.19
C SER A 455 -26.58 -12.42 -26.51
N LEU A 456 -25.39 -12.18 -27.07
CA LEU A 456 -24.98 -12.79 -28.33
C LEU A 456 -24.66 -14.26 -28.12
N ASN A 457 -25.23 -15.10 -28.99
CA ASN A 457 -24.96 -16.52 -29.04
C ASN A 457 -24.12 -16.84 -30.29
N PRO A 458 -22.86 -17.31 -30.12
CA PRO A 458 -22.00 -17.71 -31.23
C PRO A 458 -22.60 -18.74 -32.20
N ALA A 459 -23.57 -19.53 -31.75
CA ALA A 459 -24.23 -20.53 -32.61
C ALA A 459 -25.25 -19.92 -33.60
N THR A 460 -25.75 -18.71 -33.34
CA THR A 460 -26.86 -18.11 -34.10
C THR A 460 -26.60 -16.70 -34.61
N ASN A 461 -25.71 -15.96 -33.97
CA ASN A 461 -25.37 -14.59 -34.35
C ASN A 461 -24.11 -14.56 -35.23
N ASP A 462 -24.01 -13.56 -36.11
CA ASP A 462 -22.79 -13.30 -36.88
C ASP A 462 -21.74 -12.61 -36.00
N PHE A 463 -20.57 -13.23 -35.87
CA PHE A 463 -19.42 -12.73 -35.09
C PHE A 463 -18.32 -12.12 -35.95
N THR A 464 -18.49 -12.04 -37.28
CA THR A 464 -17.45 -11.54 -38.21
C THR A 464 -16.92 -10.16 -37.80
N ALA A 465 -17.82 -9.24 -37.45
CA ALA A 465 -17.46 -7.89 -37.01
C ALA A 465 -16.64 -7.88 -35.70
N ILE A 466 -16.94 -8.79 -34.77
CA ILE A 466 -16.22 -8.94 -33.50
C ILE A 466 -14.83 -9.52 -33.76
N LEU A 467 -14.77 -10.63 -34.50
CA LEU A 467 -13.53 -11.34 -34.80
C LEU A 467 -12.54 -10.47 -35.59
N ASN A 468 -13.02 -9.67 -36.55
CA ASN A 468 -12.16 -8.74 -37.30
C ASN A 468 -11.54 -7.67 -36.37
N ARG A 469 -12.28 -7.17 -35.38
CA ARG A 469 -11.76 -6.20 -34.41
C ARG A 469 -10.78 -6.82 -33.43
N LEU A 470 -10.96 -8.09 -33.06
CA LEU A 470 -9.95 -8.82 -32.31
C LEU A 470 -8.65 -8.95 -33.12
N VAL A 471 -8.73 -9.20 -34.43
CA VAL A 471 -7.55 -9.21 -35.32
C VAL A 471 -6.90 -7.84 -35.40
N LEU A 472 -7.68 -6.75 -35.52
CA LEU A 472 -7.13 -5.39 -35.47
C LEU A 472 -6.38 -5.15 -34.16
N SER A 473 -6.97 -5.51 -33.02
CA SER A 473 -6.35 -5.34 -31.70
C SER A 473 -5.05 -6.15 -31.54
N LEU A 474 -5.00 -7.39 -32.05
CA LEU A 474 -3.76 -8.19 -32.05
C LEU A 474 -2.62 -7.51 -32.81
N ASN A 475 -2.95 -6.65 -33.79
CA ASN A 475 -1.99 -5.89 -34.61
C ASN A 475 -1.91 -4.40 -34.21
N ALA A 476 -2.35 -4.03 -33.00
CA ALA A 476 -2.26 -2.65 -32.54
C ALA A 476 -0.80 -2.19 -32.39
N ILE A 477 -0.54 -0.89 -32.59
CA ILE A 477 0.82 -0.35 -32.53
C ILE A 477 1.42 -0.42 -31.11
N GLY A 478 2.75 -0.57 -31.01
CA GLY A 478 3.48 -0.51 -29.74
C GLY A 478 3.05 -1.55 -28.70
N ASP A 479 3.01 -1.13 -27.44
CA ASP A 479 2.54 -1.98 -26.31
C ASP A 479 1.07 -2.41 -26.48
N GLY A 480 0.30 -1.72 -27.34
CA GLY A 480 -1.07 -2.04 -27.66
C GLY A 480 -1.30 -3.49 -28.09
N SER A 481 -0.43 -4.05 -28.95
CA SER A 481 -0.56 -5.44 -29.41
C SER A 481 -0.38 -6.46 -28.28
N ALA A 482 0.58 -6.23 -27.38
CA ALA A 482 0.82 -7.08 -26.21
C ALA A 482 -0.35 -7.00 -25.21
N ASN A 483 -0.86 -5.78 -24.98
CA ASN A 483 -2.01 -5.56 -24.11
C ASN A 483 -3.27 -6.25 -24.67
N ALA A 484 -3.55 -6.11 -25.97
CA ALA A 484 -4.62 -6.82 -26.64
C ALA A 484 -4.45 -8.33 -26.56
N THR A 485 -3.25 -8.83 -26.88
CA THR A 485 -2.92 -10.26 -26.86
C THR A 485 -3.21 -10.86 -25.49
N THR A 486 -2.80 -10.19 -24.41
CA THR A 486 -3.06 -10.65 -23.04
C THR A 486 -4.56 -10.81 -22.77
N MET A 487 -5.36 -9.79 -23.12
CA MET A 487 -6.81 -9.80 -22.92
C MET A 487 -7.53 -10.83 -23.79
N ILE A 488 -7.06 -11.06 -25.03
CA ILE A 488 -7.63 -12.04 -25.95
C ILE A 488 -7.26 -13.47 -25.51
N ALA A 489 -6.00 -13.71 -25.15
CA ALA A 489 -5.53 -15.02 -24.68
C ALA A 489 -6.17 -15.43 -23.35
N LEU A 490 -6.55 -14.47 -22.50
CA LEU A 490 -7.37 -14.71 -21.31
C LEU A 490 -8.73 -15.37 -21.64
N ARG A 491 -9.21 -15.22 -22.87
CA ARG A 491 -10.46 -15.81 -23.40
C ARG A 491 -10.20 -16.97 -24.35
N TYR A 492 -8.98 -17.52 -24.39
CA TYR A 492 -8.55 -18.55 -25.34
C TYR A 492 -9.52 -19.73 -25.46
N ASN A 493 -9.96 -20.31 -24.34
CA ASN A 493 -10.90 -21.44 -24.36
C ASN A 493 -12.24 -21.12 -25.01
N TYR A 494 -12.78 -19.93 -24.73
CA TYR A 494 -14.05 -19.49 -25.30
C TYR A 494 -13.90 -19.31 -26.83
N LEU A 495 -12.84 -18.63 -27.25
CA LEU A 495 -12.57 -18.36 -28.67
C LEU A 495 -12.29 -19.65 -29.43
N PHE A 496 -11.48 -20.55 -28.89
CA PHE A 496 -11.17 -21.82 -29.54
C PHE A 496 -12.39 -22.74 -29.63
N TYR A 497 -13.26 -22.74 -28.61
CA TYR A 497 -14.46 -23.57 -28.61
C TYR A 497 -15.47 -23.12 -29.68
N TRP A 498 -15.73 -21.81 -29.79
CA TRP A 498 -16.74 -21.28 -30.70
C TRP A 498 -16.22 -20.94 -32.10
N PHE A 499 -14.95 -20.54 -32.20
CA PHE A 499 -14.31 -20.07 -33.44
C PHE A 499 -12.95 -20.76 -33.66
N PRO A 500 -12.89 -22.10 -33.75
CA PRO A 500 -11.64 -22.84 -33.80
C PRO A 500 -10.74 -22.47 -34.98
N ASP A 501 -11.31 -22.19 -36.15
CA ASP A 501 -10.52 -21.84 -37.34
C ASP A 501 -9.89 -20.46 -37.19
N TRP A 502 -10.66 -19.47 -36.73
CA TRP A 502 -10.15 -18.14 -36.38
C TRP A 502 -9.05 -18.22 -35.31
N ALA A 503 -9.27 -19.02 -34.25
CA ALA A 503 -8.29 -19.18 -33.18
C ALA A 503 -6.99 -19.82 -33.70
N LYS A 504 -7.07 -20.84 -34.56
CA LYS A 504 -5.90 -21.48 -35.17
C LYS A 504 -5.16 -20.55 -36.11
N GLU A 505 -5.87 -19.69 -36.84
CA GLU A 505 -5.26 -18.76 -37.79
C GLU A 505 -4.59 -17.58 -37.11
N HIS A 506 -5.23 -16.98 -36.10
CA HIS A 506 -4.80 -15.69 -35.56
C HIS A 506 -4.28 -15.73 -34.12
N LEU A 507 -4.71 -16.68 -33.28
CA LEU A 507 -4.39 -16.68 -31.85
C LEU A 507 -3.37 -17.75 -31.46
N VAL A 508 -3.50 -18.98 -31.97
CA VAL A 508 -2.56 -20.08 -31.72
C VAL A 508 -1.12 -19.72 -32.11
N PRO A 509 -0.85 -19.09 -33.27
CA PRO A 509 0.52 -18.72 -33.64
C PRO A 509 1.20 -17.76 -32.66
N VAL A 510 0.42 -16.94 -31.94
CA VAL A 510 0.93 -15.98 -30.96
C VAL A 510 1.55 -16.66 -29.75
N PHE A 511 1.17 -17.91 -29.45
CA PHE A 511 1.76 -18.70 -28.36
C PHE A 511 3.14 -19.27 -28.67
N ALA A 512 3.60 -19.24 -29.92
CA ALA A 512 4.95 -19.66 -30.27
C ALA A 512 5.97 -18.83 -29.50
N VAL A 513 6.94 -19.47 -28.83
CA VAL A 513 7.89 -18.76 -27.95
C VAL A 513 8.73 -17.71 -28.68
N GLU A 514 8.86 -17.84 -30.00
CA GLU A 514 9.57 -16.92 -30.89
C GLU A 514 8.71 -15.71 -31.32
N HIS A 515 7.40 -15.73 -31.04
CA HIS A 515 6.50 -14.63 -31.38
C HIS A 515 6.71 -13.44 -30.43
N GLU A 516 6.67 -12.21 -30.96
CA GLU A 516 6.94 -11.00 -30.15
C GLU A 516 5.98 -10.85 -28.95
N ASN A 517 4.73 -11.28 -29.12
CA ASN A 517 3.68 -11.26 -28.11
C ASN A 517 3.47 -12.60 -27.37
N ALA A 518 4.43 -13.54 -27.47
CA ALA A 518 4.34 -14.83 -26.77
C ALA A 518 4.15 -14.65 -25.27
N GLU A 519 4.99 -13.83 -24.64
CA GLU A 519 4.91 -13.56 -23.20
C GLU A 519 3.51 -13.07 -22.80
N ALA A 520 2.94 -12.13 -23.55
CA ALA A 520 1.60 -11.60 -23.34
C ALA A 520 0.53 -12.69 -23.45
N ALA A 521 0.61 -13.55 -24.48
CA ALA A 521 -0.34 -14.64 -24.69
C ALA A 521 -0.30 -15.65 -23.54
N TRP A 522 0.89 -16.06 -23.11
CA TRP A 522 1.05 -16.97 -21.98
C TRP A 522 0.56 -16.36 -20.68
N ARG A 523 0.86 -15.08 -20.41
CA ARG A 523 0.36 -14.35 -19.23
C ARG A 523 -1.16 -14.21 -19.23
N GLY A 524 -1.78 -13.99 -20.39
CA GLY A 524 -3.25 -14.05 -20.52
C GLY A 524 -3.79 -15.45 -20.22
N LEU A 525 -3.19 -16.48 -20.81
CA LEU A 525 -3.60 -17.87 -20.66
C LEU A 525 -3.51 -18.36 -19.20
N VAL A 526 -2.47 -18.00 -18.44
CA VAL A 526 -2.38 -18.44 -17.03
C VAL A 526 -3.40 -17.80 -16.11
N ASN A 527 -3.92 -16.63 -16.49
CA ASN A 527 -4.91 -15.88 -15.70
C ASN A 527 -6.36 -16.27 -16.02
N GLN A 528 -6.60 -17.24 -16.91
CA GLN A 528 -7.95 -17.65 -17.28
C GLN A 528 -8.64 -18.48 -16.19
N ASN A 529 -9.97 -18.44 -16.15
CA ASN A 529 -10.76 -19.15 -15.14
C ASN A 529 -10.80 -20.69 -15.30
N LYS A 530 -10.48 -21.23 -16.48
CA LYS A 530 -10.57 -22.67 -16.77
C LYS A 530 -9.40 -23.14 -17.62
N LEU A 531 -8.86 -24.32 -17.35
CA LEU A 531 -7.78 -24.88 -18.17
C LEU A 531 -8.23 -25.20 -19.61
N PRO A 532 -7.35 -24.99 -20.61
CA PRO A 532 -7.55 -25.53 -21.94
C PRO A 532 -7.68 -27.04 -21.92
N VAL A 533 -8.63 -27.56 -22.70
CA VAL A 533 -8.92 -28.99 -22.81
C VAL A 533 -9.13 -29.37 -24.27
N GLY A 534 -9.04 -30.66 -24.58
CA GLY A 534 -9.21 -31.17 -25.94
C GLY A 534 -8.27 -30.48 -26.94
N ASP A 535 -8.80 -30.16 -28.11
CA ASP A 535 -8.02 -29.61 -29.23
C ASP A 535 -7.38 -28.25 -28.93
N ALA A 536 -7.99 -27.45 -28.05
CA ALA A 536 -7.42 -26.17 -27.62
C ALA A 536 -6.05 -26.42 -26.96
N PHE A 537 -5.99 -27.29 -25.95
CA PHE A 537 -4.73 -27.66 -25.33
C PHE A 537 -3.74 -28.26 -26.33
N TRP A 538 -4.18 -29.18 -27.20
CA TRP A 538 -3.27 -29.85 -28.14
C TRP A 538 -2.67 -28.88 -29.16
N SER A 539 -3.36 -27.80 -29.51
CA SER A 539 -2.85 -26.80 -30.46
C SER A 539 -1.70 -25.96 -29.91
N ILE A 540 -1.59 -25.80 -28.58
CA ILE A 540 -0.53 -25.01 -27.92
C ILE A 540 0.44 -25.86 -27.10
N LYS A 541 0.26 -27.20 -27.05
CA LYS A 541 1.04 -28.07 -26.16
C LYS A 541 2.54 -27.97 -26.40
N SER A 542 2.99 -27.99 -27.66
CA SER A 542 4.43 -27.96 -27.98
C SER A 542 5.09 -26.72 -27.38
N GLU A 543 4.45 -25.57 -27.55
CA GLU A 543 4.94 -24.29 -27.04
C GLU A 543 4.83 -24.20 -25.52
N MET A 544 3.77 -24.77 -24.91
CA MET A 544 3.66 -24.88 -23.44
C MET A 544 4.84 -25.62 -22.84
N ILE A 545 5.27 -26.73 -23.46
CA ILE A 545 6.42 -27.51 -22.97
C ILE A 545 7.71 -26.70 -23.05
N LYS A 546 7.91 -25.87 -24.10
CA LYS A 546 9.07 -24.98 -24.20
C LYS A 546 9.07 -23.94 -23.07
N VAL A 547 7.92 -23.30 -22.81
CA VAL A 547 7.77 -22.31 -21.73
C VAL A 547 8.03 -22.94 -20.36
N LEU A 548 7.49 -24.13 -20.09
CA LEU A 548 7.71 -24.86 -18.84
C LEU A 548 9.17 -25.34 -18.67
N GLY A 549 9.87 -25.58 -19.78
CA GLY A 549 11.26 -26.07 -19.80
C GLY A 549 12.32 -25.00 -19.59
N SER A 550 11.94 -23.78 -19.20
CA SER A 550 12.83 -22.62 -19.03
C SER A 550 13.58 -22.20 -20.31
N GLN A 551 12.99 -22.46 -21.49
CA GLN A 551 13.57 -22.00 -22.77
C GLN A 551 13.27 -20.53 -23.09
N VAL A 552 12.63 -19.81 -22.17
CA VAL A 552 12.22 -18.41 -22.35
C VAL A 552 12.88 -17.52 -21.29
N GLU A 553 13.53 -16.45 -21.75
CA GLU A 553 14.11 -15.41 -20.90
C GLU A 553 13.16 -14.21 -20.84
N TRP A 554 11.98 -14.40 -20.23
CA TRP A 554 11.06 -13.30 -19.94
C TRP A 554 11.36 -12.71 -18.57
N GLU A 555 11.15 -11.40 -18.43
CA GLU A 555 11.35 -10.74 -17.13
C GLU A 555 10.37 -11.32 -16.12
N ASP A 556 10.93 -11.92 -15.08
CA ASP A 556 10.17 -12.76 -14.16
C ASP A 556 9.29 -11.92 -13.24
N GLU A 557 7.99 -12.22 -13.30
CA GLU A 557 7.07 -11.89 -12.22
C GLU A 557 6.66 -13.18 -11.54
N ASP A 558 6.73 -13.22 -10.22
CA ASP A 558 6.45 -14.41 -9.44
C ASP A 558 5.04 -14.97 -9.76
N ASP A 559 4.06 -14.13 -10.07
CA ASP A 559 2.69 -14.54 -10.41
C ASP A 559 2.59 -15.41 -11.65
N PHE A 560 3.36 -15.10 -12.70
CA PHE A 560 3.32 -15.88 -13.94
C PHE A 560 3.81 -17.30 -13.72
N ARG A 561 4.96 -17.45 -13.04
CA ARG A 561 5.54 -18.76 -12.74
C ARG A 561 4.70 -19.56 -11.75
N ARG A 562 4.11 -18.90 -10.75
CA ARG A 562 3.10 -19.48 -9.87
C ARG A 562 1.91 -20.01 -10.67
N GLY A 563 1.38 -19.23 -11.61
CA GLY A 563 0.30 -19.64 -12.51
C GLY A 563 0.65 -20.90 -13.33
N LEU A 564 1.85 -20.94 -13.92
CA LEU A 564 2.35 -22.12 -14.64
C LEU A 564 2.45 -23.35 -13.73
N ALA A 565 2.93 -23.19 -12.49
CA ALA A 565 3.00 -24.26 -11.52
C ALA A 565 1.61 -24.82 -11.20
N CYS A 566 0.61 -23.95 -11.03
CA CYS A 566 -0.77 -24.37 -10.84
C CYS A 566 -1.31 -25.18 -12.03
N ILE A 567 -1.05 -24.72 -13.26
CA ILE A 567 -1.48 -25.41 -14.49
C ILE A 567 -0.87 -26.82 -14.57
N VAL A 568 0.43 -26.96 -14.29
CA VAL A 568 1.10 -28.27 -14.35
C VAL A 568 0.48 -29.26 -13.37
N VAL A 569 0.22 -28.83 -12.14
CA VAL A 569 -0.39 -29.69 -11.11
C VAL A 569 -1.83 -30.02 -11.46
N ALA A 570 -2.59 -29.07 -11.98
CA ALA A 570 -3.96 -29.29 -12.39
C ALA A 570 -4.05 -30.25 -13.59
N TYR A 571 -3.13 -30.21 -14.57
CA TYR A 571 -3.07 -31.22 -15.64
C TYR A 571 -2.53 -32.59 -15.18
N ALA A 572 -1.81 -32.65 -14.05
CA ALA A 572 -1.46 -33.92 -13.43
C ALA A 572 -2.68 -34.63 -12.81
N TYR A 573 -3.69 -33.85 -12.38
CA TYR A 573 -4.97 -34.34 -11.86
C TYR A 573 -6.01 -34.58 -12.95
N PHE A 574 -6.38 -33.52 -13.67
CA PHE A 574 -7.38 -33.54 -14.72
C PHE A 574 -6.80 -34.16 -15.99
N HIS A 575 -7.29 -35.34 -16.36
CA HIS A 575 -6.93 -36.04 -17.59
C HIS A 575 -8.09 -36.01 -18.59
N GLY A 576 -7.78 -35.92 -19.88
CA GLY A 576 -8.79 -36.07 -20.92
C GLY A 576 -9.37 -37.48 -20.93
N ARG A 577 -10.61 -37.64 -21.43
CA ARG A 577 -11.36 -38.92 -21.46
C ARG A 577 -10.61 -40.10 -22.10
N ARG A 578 -9.56 -39.84 -22.90
CA ARG A 578 -8.78 -40.87 -23.62
C ARG A 578 -7.25 -40.73 -23.50
N LYS A 579 -6.72 -39.58 -23.10
CA LYS A 579 -5.28 -39.31 -23.05
C LYS A 579 -4.96 -38.27 -21.97
N LYS A 580 -3.86 -38.47 -21.24
CA LYS A 580 -3.30 -37.45 -20.35
C LYS A 580 -2.83 -36.24 -21.16
N TYR A 581 -3.16 -35.03 -20.69
CA TYR A 581 -2.70 -33.79 -21.31
C TYR A 581 -1.17 -33.67 -21.21
N LEU A 582 -0.64 -33.82 -19.99
CA LEU A 582 0.78 -33.96 -19.71
C LEU A 582 1.11 -35.41 -19.30
N GLN A 583 2.17 -35.96 -19.87
CA GLN A 583 2.73 -37.25 -19.48
C GLN A 583 3.47 -37.12 -18.15
N ASP A 584 3.62 -38.24 -17.43
CA ASP A 584 4.23 -38.24 -16.09
C ASP A 584 5.66 -37.65 -16.10
N TYR A 585 6.43 -37.89 -17.16
CA TYR A 585 7.77 -37.32 -17.32
C TYR A 585 7.74 -35.83 -17.65
N GLU A 586 6.73 -35.33 -18.38
CA GLU A 586 6.58 -33.89 -18.70
C GLU A 586 6.26 -33.11 -17.43
N VAL A 587 5.33 -33.61 -16.60
CA VAL A 587 4.99 -33.01 -15.30
C VAL A 587 6.22 -32.97 -14.38
N ARG A 588 6.94 -34.08 -14.25
CA ARG A 588 8.15 -34.15 -13.41
C ARG A 588 9.24 -33.20 -13.89
N THR A 589 9.45 -33.12 -15.21
CA THR A 589 10.45 -32.23 -15.80
C THR A 589 10.10 -30.77 -15.52
N ALA A 590 8.84 -30.37 -15.69
CA ALA A 590 8.39 -29.01 -15.38
C ALA A 590 8.61 -28.65 -13.90
N ILE A 591 8.25 -29.54 -12.96
CA ILE A 591 8.45 -29.29 -11.52
C ILE A 591 9.95 -29.13 -11.16
N ARG A 592 10.84 -29.85 -11.86
CA ARG A 592 12.29 -29.69 -11.68
C ARG A 592 12.81 -28.36 -12.21
N SER A 593 12.25 -27.88 -13.32
CA SER A 593 12.63 -26.60 -13.94
C SER A 593 12.17 -25.36 -13.18
N PHE A 594 11.17 -25.49 -12.30
CA PHE A 594 10.68 -24.39 -11.47
C PHE A 594 11.73 -23.82 -10.52
N ASP A 595 11.55 -22.59 -10.06
CA ASP A 595 12.27 -22.06 -8.91
C ASP A 595 11.62 -22.55 -7.60
N ASP A 596 12.23 -22.20 -6.46
CA ASP A 596 11.75 -22.63 -5.14
C ASP A 596 10.34 -22.10 -4.82
N GLU A 597 10.01 -20.89 -5.27
CA GLU A 597 8.70 -20.28 -5.06
C GLU A 597 7.61 -21.01 -5.85
N SER A 598 7.87 -21.29 -7.12
CA SER A 598 6.95 -21.97 -8.02
C SER A 598 6.76 -23.44 -7.63
N ARG A 599 7.82 -24.12 -7.16
CA ARG A 599 7.69 -25.46 -6.56
C ARG A 599 6.82 -25.45 -5.30
N ALA A 600 7.00 -24.45 -4.42
CA ALA A 600 6.15 -24.31 -3.25
C ALA A 600 4.69 -24.06 -3.65
N HIS A 601 4.46 -23.22 -4.66
CA HIS A 601 3.12 -22.94 -5.16
C HIS A 601 2.47 -24.16 -5.87
N ALA A 602 3.26 -25.02 -6.51
CA ALA A 602 2.78 -26.31 -7.01
C ALA A 602 2.21 -27.19 -5.88
N LEU A 603 2.88 -27.22 -4.72
CA LEU A 603 2.38 -27.94 -3.54
C LEU A 603 1.14 -27.29 -2.94
N TRP A 604 1.07 -25.95 -2.95
CA TRP A 604 -0.14 -25.24 -2.56
C TRP A 604 -1.34 -25.62 -3.44
N GLN A 605 -1.16 -25.66 -4.77
CA GLN A 605 -2.20 -26.10 -5.70
C GLN A 605 -2.58 -27.57 -5.48
N LEU A 606 -1.59 -28.44 -5.20
CA LEU A 606 -1.85 -29.84 -4.84
C LEU A 606 -2.75 -29.91 -3.60
N GLY A 607 -2.45 -29.13 -2.57
CA GLY A 607 -3.25 -29.09 -1.34
C GLY A 607 -4.67 -28.63 -1.59
N ARG A 608 -4.85 -27.57 -2.39
CA ARG A 608 -6.17 -27.11 -2.84
C ARG A 608 -6.97 -28.20 -3.54
N ILE A 609 -6.39 -28.90 -4.52
CA ILE A 609 -7.05 -30.01 -5.22
C ILE A 609 -7.39 -31.16 -4.27
N VAL A 610 -6.48 -31.52 -3.37
CA VAL A 610 -6.72 -32.59 -2.39
C VAL A 610 -7.87 -32.24 -1.46
N GLU A 611 -7.92 -31.00 -0.96
CA GLU A 611 -8.97 -30.49 -0.08
C GLU A 611 -10.32 -30.38 -0.81
N ASP A 612 -10.35 -29.71 -1.97
CA ASP A 612 -11.59 -29.43 -2.72
C ASP A 612 -12.29 -30.69 -3.24
N TYR A 613 -11.53 -31.76 -3.52
CA TYR A 613 -12.05 -33.00 -4.09
C TYR A 613 -11.92 -34.23 -3.17
N ASP A 614 -11.46 -34.06 -1.93
CA ASP A 614 -11.17 -35.14 -0.98
C ASP A 614 -10.42 -36.33 -1.62
N CYS A 615 -9.34 -36.00 -2.34
CA CYS A 615 -8.69 -36.94 -3.28
C CYS A 615 -7.27 -37.35 -2.87
N TRP A 616 -6.96 -37.32 -1.57
CA TRP A 616 -5.63 -37.69 -1.07
C TRP A 616 -5.19 -39.09 -1.52
N THR A 617 -6.04 -40.09 -1.31
CA THR A 617 -5.72 -41.51 -1.59
C THR A 617 -5.56 -41.80 -3.09
N THR A 618 -6.36 -41.14 -3.93
CA THR A 618 -6.43 -41.39 -5.37
C THR A 618 -5.46 -40.53 -6.17
N PHE A 619 -5.18 -39.31 -5.73
CA PHE A 619 -4.31 -38.36 -6.41
C PHE A 619 -3.14 -37.89 -5.54
N GLY A 620 -3.39 -37.34 -4.35
CA GLY A 620 -2.34 -36.73 -3.50
C GLY A 620 -1.14 -37.65 -3.26
N LYS A 621 -1.38 -38.86 -2.78
CA LYS A 621 -0.34 -39.88 -2.56
C LYS A 621 0.35 -40.31 -3.86
N ARG A 622 -0.41 -40.38 -4.97
CA ARG A 622 0.15 -40.73 -6.28
C ARG A 622 1.02 -39.61 -6.85
N PHE A 623 0.71 -38.35 -6.51
CA PHE A 623 1.47 -37.19 -6.95
C PHE A 623 2.91 -37.26 -6.46
N PHE A 624 3.12 -37.55 -5.17
CA PHE A 624 4.47 -37.75 -4.62
C PHE A 624 5.20 -38.95 -5.22
N LYS A 625 4.48 -40.04 -5.50
CA LYS A 625 5.06 -41.23 -6.12
C LYS A 625 5.47 -41.03 -7.59
N ARG A 626 4.72 -40.22 -8.34
CA ARG A 626 4.85 -40.13 -9.81
C ARG A 626 5.47 -38.83 -10.30
N TYR A 627 5.22 -37.71 -9.64
CA TYR A 627 5.53 -36.39 -10.19
C TYR A 627 6.52 -35.61 -9.34
N TRP A 628 6.41 -35.66 -8.00
CA TRP A 628 7.29 -34.90 -7.12
C TRP A 628 8.75 -35.39 -7.22
N PRO A 629 9.75 -34.48 -7.35
CA PRO A 629 11.15 -34.87 -7.40
C PRO A 629 11.63 -35.50 -6.09
N LEU A 630 12.44 -36.56 -6.20
CA LEU A 630 13.02 -37.26 -5.05
C LEU A 630 14.38 -36.69 -4.65
N GLU A 631 15.04 -35.95 -5.56
CA GLU A 631 16.40 -35.46 -5.38
C GLU A 631 16.45 -34.29 -4.38
N ARG A 632 17.46 -34.33 -3.49
CA ARG A 632 17.64 -33.38 -2.37
C ARG A 632 17.62 -31.90 -2.80
N GLU A 633 18.13 -31.63 -3.99
CA GLU A 633 18.25 -30.27 -4.55
C GLU A 633 16.89 -29.58 -4.78
N TYR A 634 15.80 -30.34 -4.90
CA TYR A 634 14.46 -29.79 -5.14
C TYR A 634 13.62 -29.63 -3.88
N GLN A 635 14.15 -30.00 -2.70
CA GLN A 635 13.48 -29.74 -1.42
C GLN A 635 14.09 -28.53 -0.75
N SER A 636 13.27 -27.50 -0.57
CA SER A 636 13.65 -26.24 0.05
C SER A 636 12.87 -26.00 1.34
N ARG A 637 13.27 -24.94 2.06
CA ARG A 637 12.56 -24.50 3.27
C ARG A 637 11.10 -24.12 2.95
N LYS A 638 10.88 -23.49 1.78
CA LYS A 638 9.57 -23.07 1.29
C LYS A 638 8.68 -24.26 0.94
N THR A 639 9.21 -25.25 0.20
CA THR A 639 8.44 -26.47 -0.11
C THR A 639 8.10 -27.23 1.16
N SER A 640 9.01 -27.30 2.14
CA SER A 640 8.73 -27.94 3.44
C SER A 640 7.61 -27.24 4.18
N SER A 641 7.59 -25.91 4.23
CA SER A 641 6.47 -25.15 4.82
C SER A 641 5.12 -25.47 4.16
N GLN A 642 5.07 -25.60 2.83
CA GLN A 642 3.83 -25.97 2.12
C GLN A 642 3.40 -27.43 2.38
N LEU A 643 4.34 -28.36 2.47
CA LEU A 643 4.05 -29.76 2.85
C LEU A 643 3.47 -29.84 4.28
N LEU A 644 4.01 -29.04 5.21
CA LEU A 644 3.50 -28.97 6.58
C LEU A 644 2.07 -28.42 6.62
N MET A 645 1.77 -27.37 5.84
CA MET A 645 0.41 -26.83 5.73
C MET A 645 -0.57 -27.88 5.22
N LEU A 646 -0.23 -28.60 4.14
CA LEU A 646 -1.00 -29.72 3.61
C LEU A 646 -1.34 -30.76 4.69
N THR A 647 -0.38 -31.02 5.57
CA THR A 647 -0.53 -32.02 6.65
C THR A 647 -1.41 -31.50 7.78
N SER A 648 -1.24 -30.25 8.22
CA SER A 648 -2.05 -29.68 9.31
C SER A 648 -3.54 -29.56 8.99
N GLN A 649 -3.90 -29.44 7.72
CA GLN A 649 -5.29 -29.22 7.27
C GLN A 649 -6.04 -30.52 6.94
N SER A 650 -5.44 -31.68 7.20
CA SER A 650 -5.88 -32.95 6.60
C SER A 650 -6.75 -33.84 7.48
N GLY A 651 -7.09 -33.40 8.69
CA GLY A 651 -7.94 -34.14 9.62
C GLY A 651 -7.50 -35.60 9.78
N ASN A 652 -8.41 -36.54 9.53
CA ASN A 652 -8.16 -37.98 9.69
C ASN A 652 -7.12 -38.56 8.70
N HIS A 653 -6.77 -37.83 7.64
CA HIS A 653 -5.71 -38.24 6.71
C HIS A 653 -4.30 -37.89 7.18
N PHE A 654 -4.18 -37.18 8.32
CA PHE A 654 -2.91 -36.74 8.89
C PHE A 654 -1.80 -37.80 8.87
N PRO A 655 -1.97 -39.01 9.44
CA PRO A 655 -0.87 -39.97 9.53
C PRO A 655 -0.40 -40.43 8.14
N ASP A 656 -1.31 -40.65 7.19
CA ASP A 656 -0.93 -41.12 5.84
C ASP A 656 -0.22 -40.01 5.02
N ILE A 657 -0.64 -38.76 5.20
CA ILE A 657 0.01 -37.59 4.58
C ILE A 657 1.39 -37.39 5.19
N ALA A 658 1.48 -37.34 6.51
CA ALA A 658 2.73 -37.17 7.24
C ALA A 658 3.79 -38.19 6.80
N GLU A 659 3.44 -39.48 6.78
CA GLU A 659 4.36 -40.54 6.33
C GLU A 659 4.81 -40.36 4.88
N THR A 660 3.92 -39.86 4.03
CA THR A 660 4.23 -39.61 2.62
C THR A 660 5.19 -38.43 2.45
N ILE A 661 5.04 -37.37 3.26
CA ILE A 661 5.82 -36.14 3.10
C ILE A 661 7.15 -36.12 3.85
N ILE A 662 7.31 -36.88 4.94
CA ILE A 662 8.52 -36.91 5.79
C ILE A 662 9.82 -37.05 4.98
N PRO A 663 9.91 -37.91 3.94
CA PRO A 663 11.13 -38.02 3.14
C PRO A 663 11.57 -36.71 2.47
N PHE A 664 10.62 -35.82 2.18
CA PHE A 664 10.83 -34.55 1.47
C PHE A 664 11.02 -33.34 2.38
N LEU A 665 10.89 -33.52 3.70
CA LEU A 665 11.03 -32.42 4.65
C LEU A 665 12.50 -32.07 4.90
N VAL A 666 12.80 -30.78 4.81
CA VAL A 666 14.02 -30.13 5.29
C VAL A 666 13.65 -29.07 6.35
N PRO A 667 14.62 -28.45 7.04
CA PRO A 667 14.31 -27.37 7.99
C PRO A 667 13.41 -26.30 7.36
N ALA A 668 12.22 -26.12 7.92
CA ALA A 668 11.19 -25.24 7.36
C ALA A 668 11.44 -23.78 7.75
N GLU A 669 10.97 -22.84 6.91
CA GLU A 669 11.08 -21.40 7.19
C GLU A 669 10.08 -20.95 8.27
N ARG A 670 8.92 -21.62 8.34
CA ARG A 670 7.82 -21.35 9.28
C ARG A 670 7.38 -22.62 10.03
N GLY A 671 8.33 -23.34 10.63
CA GLY A 671 8.04 -24.57 11.37
C GLY A 671 7.18 -24.35 12.62
N ASP A 672 7.31 -23.17 13.23
CA ASP A 672 6.53 -22.70 14.37
C ASP A 672 5.03 -22.56 14.07
N MET A 673 4.66 -22.11 12.87
CA MET A 673 3.26 -22.07 12.43
C MET A 673 2.64 -23.46 12.38
N PHE A 674 3.39 -24.46 11.89
CA PHE A 674 2.94 -25.85 11.94
C PHE A 674 2.81 -26.33 13.39
N THR A 675 3.81 -26.09 14.23
CA THR A 675 3.77 -26.43 15.67
C THR A 675 2.56 -25.80 16.37
N HIS A 676 2.22 -24.56 16.05
CA HIS A 676 1.00 -23.92 16.55
C HIS A 676 -0.26 -24.64 16.07
N SER A 677 -0.37 -24.92 14.76
CA SER A 677 -1.57 -25.55 14.18
C SER A 677 -1.91 -26.90 14.81
N ILE A 678 -0.91 -27.75 15.06
CA ILE A 678 -1.13 -29.12 15.55
C ILE A 678 -1.55 -29.20 17.03
N ILE A 679 -1.42 -28.11 17.79
CA ILE A 679 -1.82 -28.01 19.22
C ILE A 679 -3.03 -27.08 19.44
N SER A 680 -3.60 -26.55 18.37
CA SER A 680 -4.69 -25.56 18.45
C SER A 680 -6.07 -26.19 18.57
N GLU A 681 -6.24 -27.43 18.10
CA GLU A 681 -7.52 -28.14 18.12
C GLU A 681 -7.65 -29.07 19.33
N THR A 682 -8.88 -29.51 19.62
CA THR A 682 -9.17 -30.47 20.70
C THR A 682 -10.05 -31.61 20.18
N PRO A 683 -9.59 -32.86 20.21
CA PRO A 683 -8.24 -33.30 20.59
C PRO A 683 -7.17 -32.80 19.60
N SER A 684 -5.98 -32.47 20.09
CA SER A 684 -4.91 -31.93 19.23
C SER A 684 -4.28 -33.01 18.37
N ILE A 685 -3.76 -32.66 17.21
CA ILE A 685 -3.00 -33.57 16.32
C ILE A 685 -1.79 -34.15 17.06
N ALA A 686 -1.11 -33.31 17.86
CA ALA A 686 0.02 -33.72 18.70
C ALA A 686 -0.34 -34.81 19.73
N SER A 687 -1.55 -34.77 20.29
CA SER A 687 -2.05 -35.81 21.21
C SER A 687 -2.55 -37.07 20.49
N GLN A 688 -3.10 -36.92 19.29
CA GLN A 688 -3.69 -38.04 18.53
C GLN A 688 -2.62 -38.91 17.85
N TRP A 689 -1.54 -38.30 17.34
CA TRP A 689 -0.49 -39.00 16.60
C TRP A 689 0.93 -38.58 17.06
N PRO A 690 1.28 -38.80 18.34
CA PRO A 690 2.48 -38.24 18.95
C PRO A 690 3.78 -38.74 18.30
N GLU A 691 3.86 -40.02 17.92
CA GLU A 691 5.05 -40.60 17.26
C GLU A 691 5.32 -39.96 15.89
N VAL A 692 4.25 -39.75 15.11
CA VAL A 692 4.34 -39.19 13.75
C VAL A 692 4.73 -37.72 13.81
N VAL A 693 4.14 -36.96 14.73
CA VAL A 693 4.50 -35.55 14.96
C VAL A 693 5.97 -35.42 15.36
N LEU A 694 6.47 -36.28 16.24
CA LEU A 694 7.88 -36.22 16.66
C LEU A 694 8.84 -36.47 15.49
N ARG A 695 8.50 -37.39 14.57
CA ARG A 695 9.28 -37.62 13.34
C ARG A 695 9.25 -36.43 12.38
N ILE A 696 8.14 -35.68 12.31
CA ILE A 696 8.10 -34.42 11.56
C ILE A 696 9.04 -33.40 12.21
N PHE A 697 8.95 -33.25 13.54
CA PHE A 697 9.83 -32.34 14.30
C PHE A 697 11.31 -32.64 14.09
N ASP A 698 11.70 -33.91 14.02
CA ASP A 698 13.08 -34.29 13.73
C ASP A 698 13.59 -33.72 12.39
N ARG A 699 12.71 -33.66 11.37
CA ARG A 699 13.05 -33.13 10.05
C ARG A 699 13.08 -31.62 9.97
N ILE A 700 12.15 -30.94 10.66
CA ILE A 700 11.96 -29.49 10.51
C ILE A 700 12.80 -28.68 11.49
N TYR A 701 13.23 -29.28 12.60
CA TYR A 701 14.06 -28.65 13.63
C TYR A 701 15.48 -29.24 13.65
N PRO A 702 16.45 -28.59 12.98
CA PRO A 702 17.80 -29.11 12.86
C PRO A 702 18.51 -29.16 14.22
N PRO A 703 19.49 -30.06 14.39
CA PRO A 703 20.27 -30.16 15.63
C PRO A 703 21.07 -28.90 15.99
N SER A 704 21.35 -28.03 15.02
CA SER A 704 22.11 -26.78 15.21
C SER A 704 21.29 -25.64 15.83
N MET A 705 20.01 -25.87 16.16
CA MET A 705 19.13 -24.85 16.70
C MET A 705 19.45 -24.58 18.17
N SER A 706 19.69 -23.31 18.53
CA SER A 706 20.03 -22.88 19.90
C SER A 706 18.86 -22.30 20.68
N THR A 707 17.72 -22.08 20.03
CA THR A 707 16.55 -21.41 20.62
C THR A 707 15.29 -22.17 20.22
N ALA A 708 14.43 -22.50 21.19
CA ALA A 708 13.17 -23.14 20.90
C ALA A 708 12.22 -22.25 20.07
N PRO A 709 11.62 -22.80 19.00
CA PRO A 709 10.52 -22.20 18.28
C PRO A 709 9.30 -21.96 19.18
N TYR A 710 8.48 -20.98 18.80
CA TYR A 710 7.23 -20.69 19.48
C TYR A 710 6.35 -21.96 19.59
N ASN A 711 5.69 -22.14 20.73
CA ASN A 711 4.84 -23.29 21.05
C ASN A 711 5.51 -24.68 21.10
N LEU A 712 6.82 -24.82 20.83
CA LEU A 712 7.49 -26.14 20.86
C LEU A 712 7.34 -26.84 22.22
N ARG A 713 7.57 -26.11 23.34
CA ARG A 713 7.39 -26.63 24.70
C ARG A 713 5.99 -27.23 24.91
N LYS A 714 4.94 -26.48 24.53
CA LYS A 714 3.56 -26.93 24.69
C LYS A 714 3.29 -28.19 23.86
N ALA A 715 3.79 -28.26 22.63
CA ALA A 715 3.67 -29.45 21.78
C ALA A 715 4.40 -30.67 22.37
N LEU A 716 5.62 -30.51 22.90
CA LEU A 716 6.36 -31.59 23.56
C LEU A 716 5.65 -32.09 24.82
N ASP A 717 5.04 -31.18 25.59
CA ASP A 717 4.25 -31.52 26.78
C ASP A 717 3.00 -32.34 26.38
N GLU A 718 2.28 -31.96 25.31
CA GLU A 718 1.13 -32.73 24.79
C GLU A 718 1.53 -34.12 24.27
N ILE A 719 2.63 -34.21 23.51
CA ILE A 719 3.19 -35.49 23.03
C ILE A 719 3.49 -36.41 24.23
N ALA A 720 4.15 -35.87 25.26
CA ALA A 720 4.53 -36.64 26.44
C ALA A 720 3.35 -37.02 27.34
N GLN A 721 2.27 -36.25 27.32
CA GLN A 721 1.02 -36.60 28.01
C GLN A 721 0.28 -37.73 27.29
N ALA A 722 0.28 -37.73 25.95
CA ALA A 722 -0.35 -38.76 25.14
C ALA A 722 0.44 -40.08 25.14
N SER A 723 1.78 -40.02 25.07
CA SER A 723 2.67 -41.19 25.03
C SER A 723 3.92 -40.92 25.86
N ALA A 724 3.91 -41.37 27.13
CA ALA A 724 4.99 -41.09 28.09
C ALA A 724 6.34 -41.70 27.68
N ASP A 725 6.32 -42.80 26.93
CA ASP A 725 7.52 -43.50 26.44
C ASP A 725 8.33 -42.63 25.45
N LEU A 726 7.70 -41.66 24.77
CA LEU A 726 8.41 -40.77 23.85
C LEU A 726 9.37 -39.80 24.55
N ARG A 727 9.30 -39.64 25.89
CA ARG A 727 10.29 -38.86 26.64
C ARG A 727 11.70 -39.44 26.55
N VAL A 728 11.83 -40.74 26.28
CA VAL A 728 13.16 -41.34 26.11
C VAL A 728 13.70 -41.23 24.68
N ASP A 729 12.87 -40.82 23.72
CA ASP A 729 13.25 -40.65 22.32
C ASP A 729 14.35 -39.58 22.16
N PRO A 730 15.41 -39.86 21.37
CA PRO A 730 16.50 -38.90 21.16
C PRO A 730 16.03 -37.54 20.61
N THR A 731 15.02 -37.54 19.75
CA THR A 731 14.44 -36.32 19.17
C THR A 731 13.74 -35.51 20.24
N TRP A 732 12.93 -36.16 21.08
CA TRP A 732 12.20 -35.47 22.15
C TRP A 732 13.18 -34.80 23.12
N LYS A 733 14.20 -35.54 23.58
CA LYS A 733 15.23 -35.01 24.49
C LYS A 733 15.98 -33.83 23.89
N ARG A 734 16.43 -33.95 22.64
CA ARG A 734 17.13 -32.88 21.92
C ARG A 734 16.29 -31.60 21.83
N LEU A 735 14.98 -31.74 21.57
CA LEU A 735 14.08 -30.60 21.45
C LEU A 735 13.68 -30.02 22.82
N ASP A 736 13.62 -30.86 23.85
CA ASP A 736 13.40 -30.46 25.24
C ASP A 736 14.55 -29.61 25.79
N GLU A 737 15.79 -29.98 25.50
CA GLU A 737 17.01 -29.29 25.95
C GLU A 737 17.09 -27.83 25.47
N ILE A 738 16.50 -27.51 24.32
CA ILE A 738 16.52 -26.15 23.75
C ILE A 738 15.31 -25.30 24.17
N CYS A 739 14.33 -25.90 24.86
CA CYS A 739 13.17 -25.20 25.37
C CYS A 739 13.48 -24.54 26.73
N PRO A 740 13.11 -23.25 26.93
CA PRO A 740 13.38 -22.58 28.20
C PRO A 740 12.74 -23.32 29.38
N VAL A 741 13.48 -23.39 30.50
CA VAL A 741 13.02 -23.97 31.76
C VAL A 741 11.89 -23.10 32.32
N ARG A 742 10.84 -23.73 32.85
CA ARG A 742 9.67 -23.06 33.45
C ARG A 742 10.05 -22.13 34.59
#